data_AF-A0A4R9LPC9-F1
#
_entry.id   AF-A0A4R9LPC9-F1
#
_cell.length_a   1.000
_cell.length_b   1.000
_cell.length_c   1.000
_cell.angle_alpha   90.00
_cell.angle_beta   90.00
_cell.angle_gamma   90.00
#
_symmetry.space_group_name_H-M   'P 1'
#
loop_
_entity.id
_entity.type
_entity.pdbx_description
1 polymer ?
#
loop_
_entity_poly.entity_id
_entity_poly.type
_entity_poly.pdbx_seq_one_letter_code
_entity_poly.pdbx_strand_id
1 'polypeptide(L)'
;MKYVFYLLAFFAFTPAFALPIDLSKNWQVTTGWILEVLPSSPRWIQLDVLPLSEIVPKLNFEPDNIRYVTMHKSFIITNKDMEETAKDAFSLHIPYISNVYQVYINGDLVSRGGEIEDGRILKSGYRRHITVGMDRYRLNLGWNEIRILIASAPGEELSVYRLFNDIPAKIDFASENRKINEEYFTYMLLFLYFFVGVYHGLFYIKRKKETYNLYYALFAVFLSVYMIFRSQAVYILELEPYLQSRLEYFVVFFISAWLLLFTEQFFRGYLSKISLSYLIFVCVLALVQFFVSRAVSIQILLIWQVSVLVFSLYTLYLIIGGVVTGNRDAKRMLFGFVVMFVSGCWDVLGSMGVLPIQNLGLLRFGFLFFVLGIAVVLANRFLRVHKEVEKLNATLEKKVEERTNDLQRTLTTVQELKIQQDGDYFLTSLLLEPLSANHQDSPLVQIESYTKQKKEFEFRNKKREIGGDIIITDVILLNGKKYTVFVNGDAMGKSMQGAGGALVLGVVFLSFIKRTQSKKEYKEKSPERWLKECFLELQSIFESFDGSMLISVVIGLVEEETGLLYYINAEHPWTVLYRDGVACFIEEELELRKIGTKGMEGEIRIRIFPLQAEDVLFVGSDGRDDLILSEGFPENRLINEDETQFLRRVEESNGNLEDLAERLKLFGDLSDDLTLIRLEWKGERPSLDDAQEELRESARTSLQAKDYESAVETLEKIFTYLPTDNEILLQLSYAYRKLKHFKKAIDLGERLRSRDPKHFKNLVHLIGCYRLVRNEEKAKRLLSKLGVIDSEHPQYLKLKSVLEGKSLL
;
A
#
# COMPACT_ATOMS: atom_id res chain seq x y z
N MET A 1 -37.83 95.50 -48.92
CA MET A 1 -36.38 95.73 -49.04
C MET A 1 -36.06 97.00 -48.26
N LYS A 2 -35.24 96.86 -47.21
CA LYS A 2 -34.47 97.91 -46.49
C LYS A 2 -35.23 99.10 -45.87
N TYR A 3 -35.19 99.14 -44.54
CA TYR A 3 -35.00 100.30 -43.64
C TYR A 3 -35.91 100.22 -42.40
N VAL A 4 -35.60 99.26 -41.53
CA VAL A 4 -35.79 99.39 -40.08
C VAL A 4 -34.37 99.39 -39.50
N PHE A 5 -33.78 100.59 -39.49
CA PHE A 5 -32.52 100.91 -38.83
C PHE A 5 -32.85 102.10 -37.93
N TYR A 6 -32.44 102.03 -36.65
CA TYR A 6 -32.61 103.03 -35.58
C TYR A 6 -33.83 102.95 -34.66
N LEU A 7 -33.99 101.83 -33.94
CA LEU A 7 -34.57 101.89 -32.59
C LEU A 7 -34.17 100.74 -31.64
N LEU A 8 -32.96 100.17 -31.80
CA LEU A 8 -32.37 99.23 -30.83
C LEU A 8 -30.86 99.44 -30.74
N ALA A 9 -30.48 100.63 -30.27
CA ALA A 9 -29.16 100.91 -29.73
C ALA A 9 -29.36 101.40 -28.30
N PHE A 10 -29.68 100.50 -27.37
CA PHE A 10 -29.41 100.64 -25.93
C PHE A 10 -29.69 99.29 -25.26
N PHE A 11 -28.72 98.81 -24.48
CA PHE A 11 -28.58 97.46 -23.91
C PHE A 11 -28.04 96.35 -24.83
N ALA A 12 -26.76 96.49 -25.20
CA ALA A 12 -25.89 95.33 -25.21
C ALA A 12 -25.76 94.79 -23.77
N PHE A 13 -26.71 93.97 -23.32
CA PHE A 13 -26.51 93.13 -22.14
C PHE A 13 -25.52 92.04 -22.52
N THR A 14 -24.27 92.24 -22.14
CA THR A 14 -23.26 91.19 -21.97
C THR A 14 -23.88 89.97 -21.29
N PRO A 15 -23.55 88.72 -21.68
CA PRO A 15 -23.98 87.56 -20.92
C PRO A 15 -23.45 87.71 -19.50
N ALA A 16 -24.36 87.81 -18.54
CA ALA A 16 -24.03 87.73 -17.13
C ALA A 16 -23.49 86.31 -16.90
N PHE A 17 -22.16 86.17 -16.93
CA PHE A 17 -21.48 84.89 -16.71
C PHE A 17 -21.93 84.33 -15.36
N ALA A 18 -22.57 83.16 -15.41
CA ALA A 18 -22.77 82.30 -14.26
C ALA A 18 -21.54 81.38 -14.11
N LEU A 19 -21.30 80.85 -12.91
CA LEU A 19 -20.32 79.77 -12.69
C LEU A 19 -20.49 78.64 -13.74
N PRO A 20 -19.40 78.06 -14.28
CA PRO A 20 -18.00 78.20 -13.84
C PRO A 20 -17.23 79.37 -14.46
N ILE A 21 -16.36 79.99 -13.67
CA ILE A 21 -15.36 80.95 -14.15
C ILE A 21 -14.16 80.16 -14.70
N ASP A 22 -13.93 80.28 -16.01
CA ASP A 22 -12.83 79.59 -16.70
C ASP A 22 -11.47 80.20 -16.33
N LEU A 23 -10.61 79.41 -15.68
CA LEU A 23 -9.24 79.75 -15.34
C LEU A 23 -8.21 79.14 -16.30
N SER A 24 -8.62 78.51 -17.40
CA SER A 24 -7.71 77.85 -18.33
C SER A 24 -7.01 78.81 -19.33
N LYS A 25 -7.47 80.05 -19.44
CA LYS A 25 -7.02 81.03 -20.45
C LYS A 25 -6.67 82.40 -19.87
N ASN A 26 -5.96 83.22 -20.63
CA ASN A 26 -5.72 84.66 -20.40
C ASN A 26 -5.03 84.98 -19.06
N TRP A 27 -3.84 84.42 -18.84
CA TRP A 27 -2.99 84.73 -17.68
C TRP A 27 -1.91 85.75 -18.02
N GLN A 28 -1.49 86.54 -17.04
CA GLN A 28 -0.26 87.34 -17.10
C GLN A 28 0.82 86.64 -16.28
N VAL A 29 2.03 86.51 -16.82
CA VAL A 29 3.14 85.76 -16.21
C VAL A 29 4.39 86.63 -16.10
N THR A 30 5.08 86.60 -14.96
CA THR A 30 6.37 87.27 -14.77
C THR A 30 7.32 86.43 -13.90
N THR A 31 8.62 86.72 -13.97
CA THR A 31 9.64 86.07 -13.14
C THR A 31 9.73 86.72 -11.77
N GLY A 32 9.87 85.93 -10.71
CA GLY A 32 9.99 86.38 -9.32
C GLY A 32 8.86 85.90 -8.40
N TRP A 33 9.03 86.09 -7.10
CA TRP A 33 8.07 85.72 -6.05
C TRP A 33 7.40 86.97 -5.47
N ILE A 34 6.27 87.40 -6.04
CA ILE A 34 5.68 88.73 -5.77
C ILE A 34 4.48 88.62 -4.82
N LEU A 35 4.64 89.10 -3.57
CA LEU A 35 3.63 88.97 -2.50
C LEU A 35 2.64 90.14 -2.40
N GLU A 36 3.06 91.42 -2.43
CA GLU A 36 2.17 92.53 -2.01
C GLU A 36 1.86 93.60 -3.07
N VAL A 37 2.75 93.92 -4.01
CA VAL A 37 2.52 95.00 -5.01
C VAL A 37 2.76 94.48 -6.43
N LEU A 38 1.72 94.51 -7.27
CA LEU A 38 1.85 94.26 -8.71
C LEU A 38 2.59 95.46 -9.35
N PRO A 39 3.81 95.30 -9.88
CA PRO A 39 4.57 96.41 -10.41
C PRO A 39 3.89 97.03 -11.63
N SER A 40 3.88 98.37 -11.74
CA SER A 40 3.24 99.17 -12.79
C SER A 40 3.91 99.09 -14.18
N SER A 41 4.58 97.97 -14.48
CA SER A 41 5.49 97.65 -15.60
C SER A 41 6.97 98.07 -15.49
N PRO A 42 7.90 97.33 -16.13
CA PRO A 42 7.68 96.27 -17.13
C PRO A 42 8.16 94.84 -16.76
N ARG A 43 7.41 93.86 -17.30
CA ARG A 43 7.76 92.47 -17.72
C ARG A 43 6.66 91.43 -17.39
N TRP A 44 5.39 91.76 -17.60
CA TRP A 44 4.33 90.76 -17.69
C TRP A 44 4.22 90.24 -19.12
N ILE A 45 4.25 88.92 -19.29
CA ILE A 45 4.02 88.24 -20.57
C ILE A 45 2.63 87.62 -20.56
N GLN A 46 1.84 87.83 -21.61
CA GLN A 46 0.52 87.24 -21.75
C GLN A 46 0.62 85.75 -22.13
N LEU A 47 -0.11 84.91 -21.42
CA LEU A 47 -0.29 83.48 -21.66
C LEU A 47 -1.76 83.22 -22.02
N ASP A 48 -2.02 82.94 -23.30
CA ASP A 48 -3.40 82.83 -23.80
C ASP A 48 -4.12 81.57 -23.30
N VAL A 49 -3.41 80.45 -23.16
CA VAL A 49 -3.95 79.17 -22.67
C VAL A 49 -2.90 78.48 -21.81
N LEU A 50 -3.30 77.87 -20.68
CA LEU A 50 -2.43 76.97 -19.93
C LEU A 50 -2.14 75.69 -20.76
N PRO A 51 -0.92 75.10 -20.76
CA PRO A 51 0.12 75.12 -19.72
C PRO A 51 0.96 76.39 -19.55
N LEU A 52 1.44 76.64 -18.33
CA LEU A 52 2.56 77.57 -18.10
C LEU A 52 3.83 77.12 -18.86
N SER A 53 4.08 75.82 -19.00
CA SER A 53 5.28 75.28 -19.66
C SER A 53 5.49 75.78 -21.09
N GLU A 54 4.44 76.22 -21.79
CA GLU A 54 4.54 76.77 -23.16
C GLU A 54 5.29 78.10 -23.21
N ILE A 55 5.26 78.89 -22.12
CA ILE A 55 5.88 80.21 -22.06
C ILE A 55 7.18 80.23 -21.25
N VAL A 56 7.48 79.17 -20.50
CA VAL A 56 8.72 79.01 -19.71
C VAL A 56 9.99 79.26 -20.55
N PRO A 57 10.13 78.80 -21.81
CA PRO A 57 11.30 79.10 -22.62
C PRO A 57 11.50 80.59 -22.95
N LYS A 58 10.46 81.41 -22.81
CA LYS A 58 10.50 82.86 -23.04
C LYS A 58 10.85 83.66 -21.78
N LEU A 59 10.99 83.00 -20.62
CA LEU A 59 11.33 83.60 -19.34
C LEU A 59 12.85 83.43 -19.09
N ASN A 60 13.51 84.50 -18.63
CA ASN A 60 14.93 84.46 -18.30
C ASN A 60 15.12 84.07 -16.84
N PHE A 61 15.91 83.02 -16.60
CA PHE A 61 16.28 82.55 -15.26
C PHE A 61 17.81 82.52 -15.12
N GLU A 62 18.32 82.76 -13.91
CA GLU A 62 19.74 82.53 -13.61
C GLU A 62 20.03 81.02 -13.56
N PRO A 63 21.15 80.55 -14.15
CA PRO A 63 21.54 79.15 -14.06
C PRO A 63 21.83 78.76 -12.60
N ASP A 64 21.46 77.52 -12.24
CA ASP A 64 21.63 76.90 -10.91
C ASP A 64 20.79 77.45 -9.73
N ASN A 65 20.00 78.50 -9.94
CA ASN A 65 19.07 79.02 -8.91
C ASN A 65 17.63 78.47 -9.06
N ILE A 66 16.87 78.49 -7.97
CA ILE A 66 15.43 78.18 -8.00
C ILE A 66 14.72 79.15 -8.95
N ARG A 67 13.89 78.59 -9.84
CA ARG A 67 13.09 79.36 -10.80
C ARG A 67 11.77 79.76 -10.15
N TYR A 68 11.60 81.05 -9.89
CA TYR A 68 10.38 81.63 -9.35
C TYR A 68 9.53 82.27 -10.45
N VAL A 69 8.24 81.95 -10.49
CA VAL A 69 7.27 82.51 -11.42
C VAL A 69 6.02 82.95 -10.67
N THR A 70 5.53 84.14 -11.01
CA THR A 70 4.24 84.66 -10.55
C THR A 70 3.28 84.75 -11.74
N MET A 71 2.11 84.15 -11.59
CA MET A 71 0.99 84.24 -12.54
C MET A 71 -0.12 85.08 -11.92
N HIS A 72 -0.74 85.93 -12.71
CA HIS A 72 -1.81 86.84 -12.30
C HIS A 72 -2.97 86.81 -13.31
N LYS A 73 -4.20 86.82 -12.81
CA LYS A 73 -5.41 86.98 -13.62
C LYS A 73 -6.50 87.65 -12.80
N SER A 74 -7.27 88.53 -13.43
CA SER A 74 -8.47 89.13 -12.84
C SER A 74 -9.72 88.41 -13.31
N PHE A 75 -10.72 88.30 -12.44
CA PHE A 75 -12.02 87.71 -12.74
C PHE A 75 -13.15 88.49 -12.05
N ILE A 76 -14.38 88.30 -12.51
CA ILE A 76 -15.56 89.03 -12.00
C ILE A 76 -16.49 88.05 -11.31
N ILE A 77 -16.98 88.42 -10.13
CA ILE A 77 -18.07 87.74 -9.41
C ILE A 77 -19.31 88.61 -9.49
N THR A 78 -20.42 88.04 -10.00
CA THR A 78 -21.70 88.74 -10.11
C THR A 78 -22.57 88.56 -8.86
N ASN A 79 -23.60 89.40 -8.70
CA ASN A 79 -24.60 89.23 -7.63
C ASN A 79 -25.27 87.85 -7.71
N LYS A 80 -25.53 87.38 -8.93
CA LYS A 80 -26.14 86.07 -9.18
C LYS A 80 -25.24 84.94 -8.68
N ASP A 81 -23.94 84.99 -8.95
CA ASP A 81 -22.98 83.98 -8.44
C ASP A 81 -22.95 83.95 -6.91
N MET A 82 -23.02 85.12 -6.25
CA MET A 82 -23.08 85.24 -4.80
C MET A 82 -24.38 84.68 -4.20
N GLU A 83 -25.51 84.83 -4.88
CA GLU A 83 -26.80 84.27 -4.46
C GLU A 83 -26.86 82.76 -4.67
N GLU A 84 -26.44 82.27 -5.85
CA GLU A 84 -26.45 80.84 -6.18
C GLU A 84 -25.51 80.03 -5.27
N THR A 85 -24.34 80.58 -4.92
CA THR A 85 -23.40 79.94 -3.99
C THR A 85 -23.77 80.09 -2.51
N ALA A 86 -24.81 80.87 -2.16
CA ALA A 86 -25.18 81.08 -0.76
C ALA A 86 -25.64 79.80 -0.04
N LYS A 87 -26.12 78.79 -0.78
CA LYS A 87 -26.51 77.47 -0.26
C LYS A 87 -25.41 76.40 -0.40
N ASP A 88 -24.28 76.76 -0.99
CA ASP A 88 -23.10 75.90 -1.17
C ASP A 88 -21.85 76.68 -0.72
N ALA A 89 -20.81 76.77 -1.55
CA ALA A 89 -19.69 77.70 -1.41
C ALA A 89 -18.99 77.87 -2.77
N PHE A 90 -18.18 78.91 -2.91
CA PHE A 90 -17.24 78.97 -4.03
C PHE A 90 -16.09 77.99 -3.80
N SER A 91 -15.64 77.33 -4.87
CA SER A 91 -14.46 76.48 -4.84
C SER A 91 -13.56 76.72 -6.03
N LEU A 92 -12.28 76.79 -5.77
CA LEU A 92 -11.22 76.82 -6.77
C LEU A 92 -10.77 75.41 -7.09
N HIS A 93 -10.75 75.07 -8.38
CA HIS A 93 -10.16 73.85 -8.90
C HIS A 93 -8.94 74.19 -9.78
N ILE A 94 -7.77 73.71 -9.37
CA ILE A 94 -6.55 73.75 -10.19
C ILE A 94 -6.12 72.30 -10.46
N PRO A 95 -6.12 71.85 -11.72
CA PRO A 95 -5.96 70.42 -12.00
C PRO A 95 -4.52 69.93 -11.79
N TYR A 96 -3.54 70.82 -12.00
CA TYR A 96 -2.13 70.48 -11.88
C TYR A 96 -1.29 71.71 -11.55
N ILE A 97 -0.46 71.62 -10.50
CA ILE A 97 0.61 72.56 -10.20
C ILE A 97 1.88 71.77 -9.84
N SER A 98 3.00 72.10 -10.48
CA SER A 98 4.28 71.46 -10.23
C SER A 98 4.98 71.99 -8.98
N ASN A 99 5.74 71.13 -8.29
CA ASN A 99 6.72 71.50 -7.26
C ASN A 99 6.12 72.37 -6.14
N VAL A 100 6.66 73.55 -5.86
CA VAL A 100 6.21 74.41 -4.76
C VAL A 100 5.28 75.48 -5.29
N TYR A 101 4.15 75.71 -4.62
CA TYR A 101 3.20 76.73 -5.02
C TYR A 101 2.52 77.44 -3.84
N GLN A 102 2.08 78.67 -4.11
CA GLN A 102 1.17 79.43 -3.27
C GLN A 102 0.10 80.09 -4.14
N VAL A 103 -1.16 80.02 -3.72
CA VAL A 103 -2.29 80.62 -4.42
C VAL A 103 -2.90 81.67 -3.52
N TYR A 104 -2.99 82.89 -4.03
CA TYR A 104 -3.60 84.04 -3.37
C TYR A 104 -4.84 84.51 -4.13
N ILE A 105 -5.84 84.98 -3.40
CA ILE A 105 -7.02 85.64 -3.96
C ILE A 105 -7.22 86.94 -3.22
N ASN A 106 -7.29 88.05 -3.94
CA ASN A 106 -7.38 89.40 -3.37
C ASN A 106 -6.32 89.68 -2.27
N GLY A 107 -5.12 89.12 -2.41
CA GLY A 107 -4.03 89.25 -1.43
C GLY A 107 -4.04 88.22 -0.28
N ASP A 108 -5.13 87.48 -0.07
CA ASP A 108 -5.21 86.44 0.96
C ASP A 108 -4.68 85.09 0.46
N LEU A 109 -3.87 84.41 1.27
CA LEU A 109 -3.40 83.05 0.96
C LEU A 109 -4.55 82.04 1.08
N VAL A 110 -4.85 81.35 -0.02
CA VAL A 110 -5.93 80.36 -0.14
C VAL A 110 -5.40 78.93 -0.15
N SER A 111 -4.25 78.69 -0.78
CA SER A 111 -3.64 77.36 -0.83
C SER A 111 -2.12 77.45 -0.90
N ARG A 112 -1.43 76.50 -0.28
CA ARG A 112 0.03 76.34 -0.41
C ARG A 112 0.38 74.86 -0.53
N GLY A 113 1.43 74.56 -1.27
CA GLY A 113 1.98 73.21 -1.37
C GLY A 113 3.49 73.26 -1.53
N GLY A 114 4.19 72.36 -0.83
CA GLY A 114 5.65 72.27 -0.88
C GLY A 114 6.35 73.24 0.08
N GLU A 115 7.67 73.06 0.21
CA GLU A 115 8.52 73.77 1.17
C GLU A 115 9.89 74.09 0.57
N ILE A 116 10.36 75.32 0.80
CA ILE A 116 11.66 75.83 0.35
C ILE A 116 12.42 76.30 1.58
N GLU A 117 13.64 75.81 1.76
CA GLU A 117 14.56 76.23 2.81
C GLU A 117 15.97 76.34 2.21
N ASP A 118 16.74 77.37 2.60
CA ASP A 118 18.12 77.60 2.15
C ASP A 118 18.37 77.48 0.63
N GLY A 119 17.43 77.97 -0.18
CA GLY A 119 17.55 77.94 -1.64
C GLY A 119 17.40 76.54 -2.26
N ARG A 120 16.84 75.57 -1.52
CA ARG A 120 16.52 74.21 -2.00
C ARG A 120 15.05 73.87 -1.73
N ILE A 121 14.46 73.09 -2.64
CA ILE A 121 13.12 72.53 -2.42
C ILE A 121 13.28 71.29 -1.54
N LEU A 122 12.79 71.35 -0.30
CA LEU A 122 12.82 70.23 0.64
C LEU A 122 11.66 69.25 0.41
N LYS A 123 10.48 69.80 0.07
CA LYS A 123 9.27 69.03 -0.15
C LYS A 123 8.53 69.53 -1.38
N SER A 124 8.22 68.62 -2.30
CA SER A 124 7.36 68.92 -3.43
C SER A 124 5.90 69.03 -2.96
N GLY A 125 5.19 70.05 -3.44
CA GLY A 125 3.75 70.24 -3.25
C GLY A 125 2.88 69.62 -4.34
N TYR A 126 3.46 68.80 -5.21
CA TYR A 126 2.77 68.16 -6.33
C TYR A 126 1.47 67.46 -5.88
N ARG A 127 0.34 67.84 -6.49
CA ARG A 127 -0.96 67.18 -6.31
C ARG A 127 -1.82 67.31 -7.57
N ARG A 128 -2.53 66.24 -7.94
CA ARG A 128 -3.55 66.25 -9.01
C ARG A 128 -4.88 66.73 -8.45
N HIS A 129 -5.58 67.57 -9.21
CA HIS A 129 -6.91 68.10 -8.86
C HIS A 129 -6.96 68.76 -7.48
N ILE A 130 -6.21 69.84 -7.31
CA ILE A 130 -6.28 70.69 -6.12
C ILE A 130 -7.66 71.36 -6.10
N THR A 131 -8.46 71.04 -5.08
CA THR A 131 -9.78 71.62 -4.84
C THR A 131 -9.77 72.34 -3.50
N VAL A 132 -10.08 73.62 -3.50
CA VAL A 132 -10.02 74.47 -2.31
C VAL A 132 -11.32 75.25 -2.19
N GLY A 133 -11.96 75.19 -1.02
CA GLY A 133 -13.10 76.05 -0.71
C GLY A 133 -12.64 77.49 -0.47
N MET A 134 -13.38 78.46 -1.00
CA MET A 134 -13.06 79.88 -0.85
C MET A 134 -14.00 80.53 0.15
N ASP A 135 -13.43 81.31 1.06
CA ASP A 135 -14.21 82.08 2.02
C ASP A 135 -14.91 83.23 1.30
N ARG A 136 -16.25 83.26 1.41
CA ARG A 136 -17.11 84.26 0.77
C ARG A 136 -16.77 85.68 1.22
N TYR A 137 -16.30 85.87 2.46
CA TYR A 137 -15.95 87.19 2.99
C TYR A 137 -14.65 87.76 2.40
N ARG A 138 -13.84 86.92 1.76
CA ARG A 138 -12.58 87.33 1.09
C ARG A 138 -12.77 87.64 -0.40
N LEU A 139 -14.00 87.50 -0.90
CA LEU A 139 -14.37 87.75 -2.29
C LEU A 139 -15.13 89.08 -2.40
N ASN A 140 -14.69 89.93 -3.33
CA ASN A 140 -15.34 91.20 -3.61
C ASN A 140 -16.48 90.99 -4.62
N LEU A 141 -17.58 91.72 -4.44
CA LEU A 141 -18.59 91.82 -5.50
C LEU A 141 -18.00 92.64 -6.67
N GLY A 142 -18.03 92.11 -7.89
CA GLY A 142 -17.35 92.69 -9.03
C GLY A 142 -15.94 92.11 -9.22
N TRP A 143 -14.93 92.98 -9.33
CA TRP A 143 -13.56 92.57 -9.68
C TRP A 143 -12.81 91.89 -8.53
N ASN A 144 -12.19 90.77 -8.84
CA ASN A 144 -11.31 89.99 -7.97
C ASN A 144 -10.02 89.65 -8.72
N GLU A 145 -8.95 89.37 -7.98
CA GLU A 145 -7.68 88.88 -8.53
C GLU A 145 -7.33 87.50 -7.99
N ILE A 146 -6.74 86.66 -8.84
CA ILE A 146 -6.07 85.42 -8.47
C ILE A 146 -4.59 85.51 -8.85
N ARG A 147 -3.74 85.13 -7.92
CA ARG A 147 -2.29 85.08 -8.09
C ARG A 147 -1.76 83.70 -7.74
N ILE A 148 -0.95 83.11 -8.60
CA ILE A 148 -0.31 81.81 -8.37
C ILE A 148 1.19 82.00 -8.43
N LEU A 149 1.88 81.76 -7.31
CA LEU A 149 3.33 81.80 -7.19
C LEU A 149 3.86 80.37 -7.22
N ILE A 150 4.90 80.12 -8.01
CA ILE A 150 5.40 78.77 -8.28
C ILE A 150 6.91 78.78 -8.31
N ALA A 151 7.51 77.76 -7.69
CA ALA A 151 8.95 77.57 -7.68
C ALA A 151 9.31 76.16 -8.11
N SER A 152 10.39 76.04 -8.87
CA SER A 152 10.97 74.76 -9.31
C SER A 152 12.49 74.79 -9.25
N ALA A 153 13.12 73.65 -8.94
CA ALA A 153 14.56 73.52 -9.06
C ALA A 153 14.98 73.49 -10.56
N PRO A 154 16.23 73.83 -10.90
CA PRO A 154 16.78 73.61 -12.23
C PRO A 154 16.61 72.15 -12.68
N GLY A 155 16.08 71.94 -13.88
CA GLY A 155 15.82 70.59 -14.43
C GLY A 155 14.51 69.91 -13.99
N GLU A 156 13.79 70.47 -13.02
CA GLU A 156 12.44 70.00 -12.66
C GLU A 156 11.35 70.65 -13.53
N GLU A 157 10.13 70.11 -13.50
CA GLU A 157 9.00 70.68 -14.24
C GLU A 157 8.53 72.00 -13.61
N LEU A 158 8.25 73.00 -14.44
CA LEU A 158 7.67 74.28 -14.02
C LEU A 158 6.39 74.51 -14.83
N SER A 159 5.25 74.10 -14.29
CA SER A 159 3.98 74.22 -15.00
C SER A 159 2.76 74.37 -14.10
N VAL A 160 1.78 75.13 -14.59
CA VAL A 160 0.37 75.12 -14.16
C VAL A 160 -0.40 74.59 -15.32
N TYR A 161 -0.94 73.37 -15.16
CA TYR A 161 -1.64 72.59 -16.19
C TYR A 161 -0.72 72.21 -17.37
N ARG A 162 -0.86 71.14 -18.16
CA ARG A 162 -1.50 69.82 -18.00
C ARG A 162 -0.39 68.77 -17.98
N LEU A 163 -0.53 67.74 -17.15
CA LEU A 163 -0.32 66.38 -17.66
C LEU A 163 -1.51 65.50 -17.26
N PHE A 164 -2.24 65.05 -18.28
CA PHE A 164 -3.50 64.28 -18.31
C PHE A 164 -4.76 65.08 -17.96
N ASN A 165 -5.72 65.06 -18.90
CA ASN A 165 -6.57 66.20 -19.19
C ASN A 165 -8.05 65.85 -19.19
N ASP A 166 -8.64 65.74 -18.00
CA ASP A 166 -10.06 65.41 -17.88
C ASP A 166 -10.89 66.62 -17.43
N ILE A 167 -10.33 67.57 -16.67
CA ILE A 167 -11.09 68.67 -16.03
C ILE A 167 -10.28 69.98 -16.07
N PRO A 168 -10.82 71.11 -16.60
CA PRO A 168 -10.13 72.41 -16.69
C PRO A 168 -9.98 73.11 -15.34
N ALA A 169 -9.02 74.04 -15.26
CA ALA A 169 -8.90 74.96 -14.14
C ALA A 169 -10.10 75.91 -14.14
N LYS A 170 -10.83 75.97 -13.01
CA LYS A 170 -12.06 76.76 -12.90
C LYS A 170 -12.36 77.16 -11.46
N ILE A 171 -13.15 78.22 -11.29
CA ILE A 171 -13.89 78.48 -10.05
C ILE A 171 -15.34 78.07 -10.30
N ASP A 172 -15.88 77.25 -9.41
CA ASP A 172 -17.23 76.67 -9.54
C ASP A 172 -17.85 76.43 -8.16
N PHE A 173 -19.07 75.89 -8.11
CA PHE A 173 -19.71 75.39 -6.91
C PHE A 173 -18.84 74.35 -6.19
N ALA A 174 -18.76 74.44 -4.86
CA ALA A 174 -17.99 73.50 -4.04
C ALA A 174 -18.49 72.06 -4.18
N SER A 175 -19.81 71.85 -4.29
CA SER A 175 -20.41 70.55 -4.58
C SER A 175 -19.99 69.97 -5.93
N GLU A 176 -19.89 70.77 -6.99
CA GLU A 176 -19.42 70.32 -8.32
C GLU A 176 -17.92 69.98 -8.32
N ASN A 177 -17.09 70.81 -7.70
CA ASN A 177 -15.66 70.49 -7.56
C ASN A 177 -15.42 69.29 -6.63
N ARG A 178 -16.28 69.04 -5.64
CA ARG A 178 -16.21 67.87 -4.77
C ARG A 178 -16.41 66.55 -5.52
N LYS A 179 -17.23 66.53 -6.59
CA LYS A 179 -17.42 65.33 -7.44
C LYS A 179 -16.11 64.83 -8.05
N ILE A 180 -15.12 65.70 -8.23
CA ILE A 180 -13.78 65.34 -8.73
C ILE A 180 -13.08 64.37 -7.77
N ASN A 181 -13.32 64.50 -6.46
CA ASN A 181 -12.76 63.63 -5.44
C ASN A 181 -13.62 62.37 -5.20
N GLU A 182 -14.88 62.40 -5.62
CA GLU A 182 -15.87 61.34 -5.40
C GLU A 182 -15.88 60.33 -6.57
N GLU A 183 -14.80 59.55 -6.69
CA GLU A 183 -14.62 58.52 -7.73
C GLU A 183 -15.34 57.18 -7.43
N TYR A 184 -16.63 57.21 -7.03
CA TYR A 184 -17.35 56.01 -6.55
C TYR A 184 -17.28 54.80 -7.49
N PHE A 185 -17.46 55.02 -8.80
CA PHE A 185 -17.43 53.94 -9.78
C PHE A 185 -16.04 53.31 -9.92
N THR A 186 -14.98 54.13 -9.84
CA THR A 186 -13.60 53.64 -9.78
C THR A 186 -13.44 52.75 -8.56
N TYR A 187 -13.79 53.23 -7.36
CA TYR A 187 -13.61 52.49 -6.11
C TYR A 187 -14.37 51.16 -6.09
N MET A 188 -15.59 51.11 -6.65
CA MET A 188 -16.35 49.87 -6.79
C MET A 188 -15.61 48.84 -7.65
N LEU A 189 -15.05 49.26 -8.79
CA LEU A 189 -14.24 48.37 -9.62
C LEU A 189 -12.96 47.92 -8.92
N LEU A 190 -12.29 48.81 -8.16
CA LEU A 190 -11.07 48.45 -7.43
C LEU A 190 -11.34 47.40 -6.37
N PHE A 191 -12.44 47.56 -5.63
CA PHE A 191 -12.88 46.56 -4.67
C PHE A 191 -13.16 45.22 -5.34
N LEU A 192 -13.89 45.21 -6.47
CA LEU A 192 -14.15 44.00 -7.24
C LEU A 192 -12.84 43.31 -7.66
N TYR A 193 -11.89 44.06 -8.18
CA TYR A 193 -10.60 43.53 -8.66
C TYR A 193 -9.73 42.99 -7.53
N PHE A 194 -9.67 43.72 -6.42
CA PHE A 194 -8.99 43.26 -5.22
C PHE A 194 -9.62 41.97 -4.69
N PHE A 195 -10.96 41.93 -4.57
CA PHE A 195 -11.70 40.78 -4.09
C PHE A 195 -11.50 39.54 -4.98
N VAL A 196 -11.58 39.70 -6.30
CA VAL A 196 -11.30 38.64 -7.28
C VAL A 196 -9.87 38.15 -7.13
N GLY A 197 -8.89 39.05 -6.93
CA GLY A 197 -7.50 38.69 -6.67
C GLY A 197 -7.35 37.84 -5.41
N VAL A 198 -7.93 38.28 -4.28
CA VAL A 198 -7.93 37.53 -3.01
C VAL A 198 -8.59 36.16 -3.17
N TYR A 199 -9.72 36.08 -3.88
CA TYR A 199 -10.45 34.85 -4.13
C TYR A 199 -9.58 33.80 -4.86
N HIS A 200 -8.84 34.21 -5.90
CA HIS A 200 -7.89 33.32 -6.57
C HIS A 200 -6.67 32.98 -5.69
N GLY A 201 -6.24 33.88 -4.81
CA GLY A 201 -5.22 33.59 -3.80
C GLY A 201 -5.65 32.47 -2.84
N LEU A 202 -6.90 32.50 -2.37
CA LEU A 202 -7.48 31.44 -1.54
C LEU A 202 -7.54 30.09 -2.28
N PHE A 203 -7.92 30.11 -3.56
CA PHE A 203 -7.89 28.90 -4.39
C PHE A 203 -6.49 28.32 -4.51
N TYR A 204 -5.47 29.15 -4.70
CA TYR A 204 -4.08 28.68 -4.74
C TYR A 204 -3.66 28.04 -3.41
N ILE A 205 -4.03 28.64 -2.26
CA ILE A 205 -3.75 28.07 -0.94
C ILE A 205 -4.36 26.66 -0.80
N LYS A 206 -5.61 26.48 -1.26
CA LYS A 206 -6.30 25.17 -1.23
C LYS A 206 -5.81 24.19 -2.31
N ARG A 207 -5.35 24.69 -3.46
CA ARG A 207 -4.95 23.88 -4.63
C ARG A 207 -3.59 24.34 -5.17
N LYS A 208 -2.52 24.04 -4.43
CA LYS A 208 -1.14 24.45 -4.78
C LYS A 208 -0.66 23.98 -6.16
N LYS A 209 -1.25 22.90 -6.71
CA LYS A 209 -0.95 22.42 -8.06
C LYS A 209 -1.43 23.37 -9.16
N GLU A 210 -2.48 24.16 -8.89
CA GLU A 210 -3.06 25.11 -9.83
C GLU A 210 -2.38 26.49 -9.69
N THR A 211 -1.09 26.54 -10.02
CA THR A 211 -0.23 27.74 -9.84
C THR A 211 -0.67 28.97 -10.63
N TYR A 212 -1.45 28.80 -11.70
CA TYR A 212 -2.03 29.93 -12.45
C TYR A 212 -2.92 30.83 -11.57
N ASN A 213 -3.56 30.27 -10.52
CA ASN A 213 -4.37 31.05 -9.58
C ASN A 213 -3.53 32.06 -8.78
N LEU A 214 -2.26 31.73 -8.47
CA LEU A 214 -1.36 32.65 -7.79
C LEU A 214 -1.01 33.85 -8.68
N TYR A 215 -0.63 33.60 -9.93
CA TYR A 215 -0.26 34.66 -10.88
C TYR A 215 -1.44 35.57 -11.20
N TYR A 216 -2.65 35.01 -11.33
CA TYR A 216 -3.86 35.80 -11.51
C TYR A 216 -4.19 36.65 -10.27
N ALA A 217 -4.03 36.08 -9.06
CA ALA A 217 -4.22 36.82 -7.81
C ALA A 217 -3.27 38.01 -7.71
N LEU A 218 -1.98 37.80 -7.97
CA LEU A 218 -0.97 38.86 -7.97
C LEU A 218 -1.26 39.91 -9.05
N PHE A 219 -1.65 39.50 -10.25
CA PHE A 219 -2.06 40.41 -11.32
C PHE A 219 -3.23 41.30 -10.90
N ALA A 220 -4.32 40.72 -10.41
CA ALA A 220 -5.54 41.45 -10.04
C ALA A 220 -5.31 42.38 -8.83
N VAL A 221 -4.55 41.92 -7.83
CA VAL A 221 -4.20 42.74 -6.66
C VAL A 221 -3.30 43.90 -7.08
N PHE A 222 -2.21 43.66 -7.81
CA PHE A 222 -1.31 44.73 -8.26
C PHE A 222 -2.03 45.73 -9.16
N LEU A 223 -2.92 45.27 -10.05
CA LEU A 223 -3.75 46.16 -10.86
C LEU A 223 -4.70 47.00 -10.01
N SER A 224 -5.35 46.42 -9.00
CA SER A 224 -6.22 47.17 -8.07
C SER A 224 -5.44 48.24 -7.29
N VAL A 225 -4.25 47.89 -6.78
CA VAL A 225 -3.36 48.79 -6.04
C VAL A 225 -2.85 49.91 -6.94
N TYR A 226 -2.42 49.60 -8.17
CA TYR A 226 -2.00 50.61 -9.14
C TYR A 226 -3.10 51.63 -9.41
N MET A 227 -4.34 51.19 -9.54
CA MET A 227 -5.46 52.11 -9.77
C MET A 227 -5.75 53.00 -8.55
N ILE A 228 -5.42 52.57 -7.32
CA ILE A 228 -5.46 53.46 -6.15
C ILE A 228 -4.46 54.60 -6.32
N PHE A 229 -3.22 54.30 -6.76
CA PHE A 229 -2.20 55.33 -7.07
C PHE A 229 -2.64 56.30 -8.18
N ARG A 230 -3.52 55.87 -9.08
CA ARG A 230 -4.09 56.72 -10.14
C ARG A 230 -5.28 57.58 -9.68
N SER A 231 -5.94 57.20 -8.58
CA SER A 231 -7.12 57.89 -8.03
C SER A 231 -6.78 58.99 -7.02
N GLN A 232 -7.75 59.84 -6.69
CA GLN A 232 -7.61 60.86 -5.64
C GLN A 232 -7.39 60.27 -4.23
N ALA A 233 -7.74 59.01 -3.99
CA ALA A 233 -7.56 58.36 -2.69
C ALA A 233 -6.09 58.27 -2.25
N VAL A 234 -5.13 58.28 -3.18
CA VAL A 234 -3.70 58.21 -2.85
C VAL A 234 -3.24 59.34 -1.93
N TYR A 235 -3.87 60.51 -2.03
CA TYR A 235 -3.51 61.68 -1.24
C TYR A 235 -3.97 61.60 0.22
N ILE A 236 -4.82 60.62 0.59
CA ILE A 236 -5.15 60.33 1.99
C ILE A 236 -3.93 59.77 2.74
N LEU A 237 -3.01 59.12 2.03
CA LEU A 237 -1.81 58.51 2.63
C LEU A 237 -0.73 59.55 2.97
N GLU A 238 -0.91 60.81 2.56
CA GLU A 238 0.03 61.93 2.77
C GLU A 238 1.50 61.61 2.42
N LEU A 239 1.69 60.73 1.44
CA LEU A 239 3.03 60.31 0.99
C LEU A 239 3.77 61.48 0.35
N GLU A 240 5.09 61.46 0.50
CA GLU A 240 5.96 62.34 -0.26
C GLU A 240 5.82 62.04 -1.77
N PRO A 241 5.60 63.04 -2.66
CA PRO A 241 5.27 62.82 -4.06
C PRO A 241 6.26 61.97 -4.87
N TYR A 242 7.55 62.04 -4.54
CA TYR A 242 8.57 61.21 -5.21
C TYR A 242 8.49 59.76 -4.75
N LEU A 243 8.29 59.51 -3.45
CA LEU A 243 8.02 58.17 -2.93
C LEU A 243 6.74 57.57 -3.53
N GLN A 244 5.67 58.37 -3.63
CA GLN A 244 4.42 57.95 -4.26
C GLN A 244 4.63 57.49 -5.71
N SER A 245 5.38 58.27 -6.51
CA SER A 245 5.65 57.94 -7.91
C SER A 245 6.52 56.68 -8.06
N ARG A 246 7.49 56.46 -7.15
CA ARG A 246 8.31 55.23 -7.12
C ARG A 246 7.47 54.00 -6.80
N LEU A 247 6.55 54.10 -5.85
CA LEU A 247 5.62 53.03 -5.51
C LEU A 247 4.63 52.76 -6.66
N GLU A 248 4.09 53.80 -7.30
CA GLU A 248 3.23 53.65 -8.50
C GLU A 248 3.94 52.84 -9.59
N TYR A 249 5.21 53.16 -9.89
CA TYR A 249 5.98 52.47 -10.92
C TYR A 249 6.36 51.06 -10.52
N PHE A 250 6.74 50.84 -9.26
CA PHE A 250 6.99 49.50 -8.75
C PHE A 250 5.77 48.59 -8.97
N VAL A 251 4.58 49.06 -8.59
CA VAL A 251 3.36 48.27 -8.74
C VAL A 251 3.01 48.06 -10.22
N VAL A 252 3.05 49.10 -11.05
CA VAL A 252 2.65 48.97 -12.46
C VAL A 252 3.55 48.03 -13.24
N PHE A 253 4.86 48.00 -12.93
CA PHE A 253 5.82 47.18 -13.65
C PHE A 253 5.49 45.69 -13.59
N PHE A 254 5.01 45.22 -12.44
CA PHE A 254 4.70 43.82 -12.20
C PHE A 254 3.38 43.35 -12.83
N ILE A 255 2.45 44.25 -13.15
CA ILE A 255 1.13 43.90 -13.70
C ILE A 255 1.26 43.06 -14.98
N SER A 256 2.14 43.48 -15.90
CA SER A 256 2.33 42.79 -17.18
C SER A 256 3.04 41.44 -17.02
N ALA A 257 4.00 41.35 -16.11
CA ALA A 257 4.68 40.10 -15.81
C ALA A 257 3.70 39.07 -15.23
N TRP A 258 2.87 39.46 -14.26
CA TRP A 258 1.88 38.55 -13.67
C TRP A 258 0.83 38.09 -14.68
N LEU A 259 0.35 38.98 -15.54
CA LEU A 259 -0.60 38.63 -16.61
C LEU A 259 -0.01 37.62 -17.60
N LEU A 260 1.26 37.79 -17.98
CA LEU A 260 1.95 36.89 -18.89
C LEU A 260 2.13 35.50 -18.26
N LEU A 261 2.64 35.45 -17.02
CA LEU A 261 2.85 34.20 -16.29
C LEU A 261 1.54 33.45 -16.05
N PHE A 262 0.47 34.17 -15.70
CA PHE A 262 -0.87 33.61 -15.62
C PHE A 262 -1.29 32.96 -16.95
N THR A 263 -1.18 33.69 -18.05
CA THR A 263 -1.64 33.21 -19.37
C THR A 263 -0.84 32.00 -19.83
N GLU A 264 0.49 32.03 -19.69
CA GLU A 264 1.33 30.92 -20.11
C GLU A 264 1.08 29.67 -19.25
N GLN A 265 1.03 29.82 -17.92
CA GLN A 265 0.75 28.70 -17.02
C GLN A 265 -0.66 28.13 -17.25
N PHE A 266 -1.64 28.96 -17.59
CA PHE A 266 -3.01 28.52 -17.85
C PHE A 266 -3.13 27.67 -19.12
N PHE A 267 -2.44 28.05 -20.22
CA PHE A 267 -2.54 27.32 -21.49
C PHE A 267 -1.50 26.22 -21.67
N ARG A 268 -0.25 26.44 -21.27
CA ARG A 268 0.85 25.47 -21.47
C ARG A 268 1.08 24.56 -20.27
N GLY A 269 0.68 24.99 -19.06
CA GLY A 269 0.92 24.27 -17.82
C GLY A 269 2.34 24.38 -17.26
N TYR A 270 3.24 25.10 -17.95
CA TYR A 270 4.60 25.41 -17.51
C TYR A 270 5.00 26.82 -17.98
N LEU A 271 6.04 27.38 -17.36
CA LEU A 271 6.59 28.69 -17.70
C LEU A 271 7.79 28.56 -18.64
N SER A 272 7.82 29.35 -19.70
CA SER A 272 8.97 29.39 -20.60
C SER A 272 10.10 30.27 -20.06
N LYS A 273 11.31 30.04 -20.58
CA LYS A 273 12.47 30.89 -20.29
C LYS A 273 12.25 32.36 -20.71
N ILE A 274 11.39 32.60 -21.71
CA ILE A 274 11.05 33.94 -22.21
C ILE A 274 10.20 34.70 -21.18
N SER A 275 9.16 34.07 -20.64
CA SER A 275 8.33 34.72 -19.62
C SER A 275 9.09 34.92 -18.30
N LEU A 276 9.97 33.98 -17.95
CA LEU A 276 10.82 34.11 -16.77
C LEU A 276 11.89 35.21 -16.94
N SER A 277 12.51 35.32 -18.12
CA SER A 277 13.46 36.42 -18.39
C SER A 277 12.77 37.78 -18.37
N TYR A 278 11.51 37.86 -18.84
CA TYR A 278 10.71 39.07 -18.72
C TYR A 278 10.41 39.44 -17.26
N LEU A 279 10.08 38.46 -16.40
CA LEU A 279 9.91 38.71 -14.97
C LEU A 279 11.21 39.24 -14.34
N ILE A 280 12.35 38.63 -14.65
CA ILE A 280 13.66 39.09 -14.14
C ILE A 280 13.93 40.53 -14.61
N PHE A 281 13.69 40.82 -15.88
CA PHE A 281 13.80 42.18 -16.44
C PHE A 281 12.92 43.17 -15.68
N VAL A 282 11.65 42.84 -15.44
CA VAL A 282 10.72 43.66 -14.66
C VAL A 282 11.19 43.85 -13.21
N CYS A 283 11.67 42.80 -12.55
CA CYS A 283 12.23 42.88 -11.20
C CYS A 283 13.43 43.83 -11.14
N VAL A 284 14.33 43.77 -12.12
CA VAL A 284 15.49 44.67 -12.19
C VAL A 284 15.03 46.12 -12.36
N LEU A 285 14.10 46.40 -13.28
CA LEU A 285 13.56 47.76 -13.44
C LEU A 285 12.89 48.26 -12.16
N ALA A 286 12.08 47.42 -11.51
CA ALA A 286 11.36 47.76 -10.29
C ALA A 286 12.30 48.02 -9.10
N LEU A 287 13.42 47.28 -9.00
CA LEU A 287 14.43 47.49 -7.97
C LEU A 287 15.24 48.76 -8.22
N VAL A 288 15.74 48.94 -9.44
CA VAL A 288 16.53 50.11 -9.83
C VAL A 288 15.75 51.40 -9.60
N GLN A 289 14.44 51.39 -9.88
CA GLN A 289 13.53 52.54 -9.76
C GLN A 289 13.57 53.24 -8.39
N PHE A 290 13.89 52.55 -7.29
CA PHE A 290 13.98 53.18 -5.96
C PHE A 290 15.22 54.04 -5.76
N PHE A 291 16.29 53.80 -6.52
CA PHE A 291 17.60 54.42 -6.31
C PHE A 291 17.91 55.56 -7.28
N VAL A 292 17.01 55.87 -8.21
CA VAL A 292 17.27 56.86 -9.27
C VAL A 292 16.49 58.16 -9.11
N SER A 293 16.99 59.21 -9.77
CA SER A 293 16.36 60.53 -9.82
C SER A 293 15.09 60.51 -10.67
N ARG A 294 14.22 61.52 -10.48
CA ARG A 294 12.94 61.68 -11.20
C ARG A 294 13.10 61.60 -12.73
N ALA A 295 14.13 62.24 -13.27
CA ALA A 295 14.38 62.27 -14.70
C ALA A 295 14.66 60.86 -15.26
N VAL A 296 15.48 60.06 -14.55
CA VAL A 296 15.78 58.69 -14.96
C VAL A 296 14.59 57.75 -14.72
N SER A 297 13.79 57.99 -13.68
CA SER A 297 12.55 57.23 -13.47
C SER A 297 11.58 57.31 -14.65
N ILE A 298 11.46 58.47 -15.31
CA ILE A 298 10.63 58.63 -16.51
C ILE A 298 11.22 57.83 -17.68
N GLN A 299 12.55 57.77 -17.82
CA GLN A 299 13.20 56.94 -18.85
C GLN A 299 12.99 55.44 -18.59
N ILE A 300 13.09 55.00 -17.34
CA ILE A 300 12.81 53.61 -16.93
C ILE A 300 11.35 53.25 -17.24
N LEU A 301 10.41 54.16 -16.94
CA LEU A 301 8.99 53.98 -17.29
C LEU A 301 8.80 53.80 -18.80
N LEU A 302 9.48 54.60 -19.63
CA LEU A 302 9.40 54.48 -21.09
C LEU A 302 9.92 53.12 -21.59
N ILE A 303 11.05 52.65 -21.06
CA ILE A 303 11.59 51.31 -21.35
C ILE A 303 10.56 50.24 -21.00
N TRP A 304 9.91 50.35 -19.83
CA TRP A 304 8.86 49.42 -19.43
C TRP A 304 7.63 49.51 -20.35
N GLN A 305 7.16 50.70 -20.71
CA GLN A 305 6.01 50.91 -21.62
C GLN A 305 6.24 50.26 -22.99
N VAL A 306 7.44 50.38 -23.56
CA VAL A 306 7.77 49.67 -24.82
C VAL A 306 7.75 48.16 -24.60
N SER A 307 8.33 47.68 -23.50
CA SER A 307 8.34 46.25 -23.18
C SER A 307 6.92 45.68 -23.04
N VAL A 308 5.99 46.44 -22.44
CA VAL A 308 4.62 45.98 -22.19
C VAL A 308 3.85 45.78 -23.49
N LEU A 309 4.06 46.63 -24.49
CA LEU A 309 3.46 46.50 -25.81
C LEU A 309 3.96 45.24 -26.54
N VAL A 310 5.25 44.94 -26.43
CA VAL A 310 5.83 43.72 -27.02
C VAL A 310 5.28 42.46 -26.34
N PHE A 311 5.31 42.40 -25.01
CA PHE A 311 4.89 41.20 -24.27
C PHE A 311 3.36 41.02 -24.22
N SER A 312 2.58 42.08 -24.42
CA SER A 312 1.12 41.96 -24.59
C SER A 312 0.75 41.34 -25.95
N LEU A 313 1.51 41.61 -27.02
CA LEU A 313 1.38 40.86 -28.28
C LEU A 313 1.78 39.39 -28.12
N TYR A 314 2.82 39.09 -27.34
CA TYR A 314 3.19 37.71 -27.01
C TYR A 314 2.08 37.01 -26.21
N THR A 315 1.46 37.70 -25.25
CA THR A 315 0.32 37.18 -24.50
C THR A 315 -0.88 36.90 -25.42
N LEU A 316 -1.16 37.79 -26.37
CA LEU A 316 -2.19 37.58 -27.38
C LEU A 316 -1.91 36.34 -28.24
N TYR A 317 -0.66 36.16 -28.67
CA TYR A 317 -0.22 34.97 -29.40
C TYR A 317 -0.48 33.67 -28.63
N LEU A 318 -0.19 33.63 -27.33
CA LEU A 318 -0.46 32.45 -26.48
C LEU A 318 -1.95 32.10 -26.44
N ILE A 319 -2.81 33.11 -26.29
CA ILE A 319 -4.27 32.90 -26.24
C ILE A 319 -4.78 32.41 -27.61
N ILE A 320 -4.32 33.01 -28.71
CA ILE A 320 -4.68 32.59 -30.07
C ILE A 320 -4.24 31.14 -30.32
N GLY A 321 -3.03 30.75 -29.89
CA GLY A 321 -2.58 29.36 -29.95
C GLY A 321 -3.51 28.39 -29.20
N GLY A 322 -4.05 28.81 -28.05
CA GLY A 322 -5.09 28.07 -27.33
C GLY A 322 -6.39 27.92 -28.12
N VAL A 323 -6.79 28.93 -28.88
CA VAL A 323 -7.99 28.86 -29.74
C VAL A 323 -7.77 27.92 -30.92
N VAL A 324 -6.61 28.00 -31.57
CA VAL A 324 -6.25 27.15 -32.73
C VAL A 324 -6.19 25.67 -32.35
N THR A 325 -5.77 25.35 -31.13
CA THR A 325 -5.78 23.98 -30.58
C THR A 325 -7.17 23.47 -30.17
N GLY A 326 -8.24 24.24 -30.45
CA GLY A 326 -9.63 23.84 -30.21
C GLY A 326 -10.11 24.05 -28.78
N ASN A 327 -9.36 24.75 -27.92
CA ASN A 327 -9.77 24.98 -26.54
C ASN A 327 -10.91 26.02 -26.48
N ARG A 328 -12.12 25.57 -26.12
CA ARG A 328 -13.30 26.43 -25.97
C ARG A 328 -13.13 27.52 -24.91
N ASP A 329 -12.31 27.27 -23.89
CA ASP A 329 -12.03 28.23 -22.83
C ASP A 329 -11.14 29.37 -23.34
N ALA A 330 -10.21 29.08 -24.25
CA ALA A 330 -9.36 30.07 -24.90
C ALA A 330 -10.17 31.10 -25.69
N LYS A 331 -11.24 30.66 -26.39
CA LYS A 331 -12.09 31.57 -27.20
C LYS A 331 -12.77 32.63 -26.33
N ARG A 332 -13.22 32.26 -25.14
CA ARG A 332 -13.90 33.16 -24.19
C ARG A 332 -12.89 34.11 -23.53
N MET A 333 -11.74 33.59 -23.14
CA MET A 333 -10.65 34.40 -22.60
C MET A 333 -10.10 35.40 -23.63
N LEU A 334 -10.04 35.02 -24.92
CA LEU A 334 -9.60 35.89 -26.01
C LEU A 334 -10.46 37.15 -26.14
N PHE A 335 -11.78 37.01 -26.07
CA PHE A 335 -12.69 38.16 -26.15
C PHE A 335 -12.42 39.18 -25.03
N GLY A 336 -12.38 38.71 -23.78
CA GLY A 336 -12.08 39.58 -22.64
C GLY A 336 -10.68 40.20 -22.72
N PHE A 337 -9.69 39.43 -23.17
CA PHE A 337 -8.32 39.91 -23.33
C PHE A 337 -8.19 40.95 -24.45
N VAL A 338 -8.86 40.80 -25.60
CA VAL A 338 -8.79 41.78 -26.70
C VAL A 338 -9.35 43.13 -26.26
N VAL A 339 -10.47 43.15 -25.53
CA VAL A 339 -11.03 44.40 -25.00
C VAL A 339 -10.05 45.06 -24.01
N MET A 340 -9.47 44.27 -23.10
CA MET A 340 -8.46 44.74 -22.16
C MET A 340 -7.18 45.23 -22.88
N PHE A 341 -6.71 44.51 -23.90
CA PHE A 341 -5.52 44.82 -24.68
C PHE A 341 -5.68 46.15 -25.41
N VAL A 342 -6.79 46.36 -26.12
CA VAL A 342 -7.06 47.61 -26.82
C VAL A 342 -7.13 48.78 -25.82
N SER A 343 -7.82 48.59 -24.69
CA SER A 343 -7.91 49.62 -23.64
C SER A 343 -6.57 49.95 -22.99
N GLY A 344 -5.74 48.94 -22.73
CA GLY A 344 -4.41 49.11 -22.14
C GLY A 344 -3.42 49.75 -23.10
N CYS A 345 -3.43 49.34 -24.37
CA CYS A 345 -2.62 49.97 -25.42
C CYS A 345 -2.99 51.45 -25.58
N TRP A 346 -4.27 51.80 -25.53
CA TRP A 346 -4.72 53.19 -25.57
C TRP A 346 -4.13 54.02 -24.41
N ASP A 347 -4.28 53.53 -23.18
CA ASP A 347 -3.79 54.24 -21.99
C ASP A 347 -2.25 54.33 -21.96
N VAL A 348 -1.55 53.27 -22.35
CA VAL A 348 -0.08 53.24 -22.43
C VAL A 348 0.41 54.24 -23.47
N LEU A 349 -0.10 54.19 -24.71
CA LEU A 349 0.30 55.11 -25.78
C LEU A 349 -0.04 56.57 -25.43
N GLY A 350 -1.21 56.82 -24.83
CA GLY A 350 -1.58 58.15 -24.35
C GLY A 350 -0.70 58.66 -23.20
N SER A 351 -0.12 57.75 -22.39
CA SER A 351 0.82 58.11 -21.32
C SER A 351 2.26 58.34 -21.79
N MET A 352 2.65 57.82 -22.96
CA MET A 352 4.02 57.98 -23.51
C MET A 352 4.29 59.39 -24.03
N GLY A 353 3.25 60.16 -24.38
CA GLY A 353 3.40 61.52 -24.91
C GLY A 353 4.03 61.62 -26.31
N VAL A 354 4.34 60.49 -26.95
CA VAL A 354 4.91 60.43 -28.32
C VAL A 354 3.84 60.72 -29.39
N LEU A 355 2.59 60.34 -29.12
CA LEU A 355 1.44 60.59 -29.97
C LEU A 355 0.50 61.60 -29.30
N PRO A 356 -0.24 62.43 -30.05
CA PRO A 356 -1.21 63.37 -29.51
C PRO A 356 -2.51 62.66 -29.05
N ILE A 357 -2.37 61.58 -28.28
CA ILE A 357 -3.46 60.75 -27.75
C ILE A 357 -3.55 60.98 -26.24
N GLN A 358 -4.77 61.06 -25.72
CA GLN A 358 -5.01 61.25 -24.29
C GLN A 358 -5.11 59.90 -23.57
N ASN A 359 -4.56 59.83 -22.35
CA ASN A 359 -4.80 58.73 -21.44
C ASN A 359 -6.18 58.89 -20.80
N LEU A 360 -7.14 58.03 -21.17
CA LEU A 360 -8.53 58.09 -20.74
C LEU A 360 -8.83 57.14 -19.56
N GLY A 361 -7.84 56.38 -19.09
CA GLY A 361 -8.00 55.38 -18.05
C GLY A 361 -8.99 54.28 -18.44
N LEU A 362 -8.98 53.83 -19.70
CA LEU A 362 -9.87 52.78 -20.21
C LEU A 362 -9.55 51.40 -19.65
N LEU A 363 -8.32 51.15 -19.21
CA LEU A 363 -7.87 49.86 -18.68
C LEU A 363 -8.74 49.39 -17.50
N ARG A 364 -9.24 50.32 -16.67
CA ARG A 364 -10.15 49.99 -15.55
C ARG A 364 -11.45 49.37 -16.03
N PHE A 365 -11.93 49.69 -17.23
CA PHE A 365 -13.12 49.08 -17.83
C PHE A 365 -12.77 47.83 -18.63
N GLY A 366 -11.64 47.85 -19.36
CA GLY A 366 -11.20 46.70 -20.14
C GLY A 366 -10.93 45.46 -19.29
N PHE A 367 -10.38 45.63 -18.09
CA PHE A 367 -10.16 44.51 -17.17
C PHE A 367 -11.46 43.85 -16.69
N LEU A 368 -12.58 44.58 -16.59
CA LEU A 368 -13.89 44.00 -16.23
C LEU A 368 -14.30 42.88 -17.20
N PHE A 369 -14.12 43.11 -18.51
CA PHE A 369 -14.41 42.13 -19.53
C PHE A 369 -13.51 40.90 -19.45
N PHE A 370 -12.25 41.08 -19.04
CA PHE A 370 -11.33 39.99 -18.81
C PHE A 370 -11.72 39.15 -17.58
N VAL A 371 -12.08 39.81 -16.47
CA VAL A 371 -12.59 39.15 -15.25
C VAL A 371 -13.85 38.32 -15.55
N LEU A 372 -14.82 38.91 -16.27
CA LEU A 372 -16.04 38.20 -16.68
C LEU A 372 -15.73 37.01 -17.59
N GLY A 373 -14.78 37.16 -18.53
CA GLY A 373 -14.33 36.07 -19.39
C GLY A 373 -13.78 34.89 -18.61
N ILE A 374 -12.91 35.15 -17.62
CA ILE A 374 -12.32 34.10 -16.76
C ILE A 374 -13.36 33.47 -15.83
N ALA A 375 -14.28 34.25 -15.27
CA ALA A 375 -15.34 33.73 -14.41
C ALA A 375 -16.18 32.66 -15.13
N VAL A 376 -16.55 32.93 -16.39
CA VAL A 376 -17.28 31.96 -17.23
C VAL A 376 -16.43 30.72 -17.53
N VAL A 377 -15.14 30.88 -17.80
CA VAL A 377 -14.22 29.75 -18.03
C VAL A 377 -14.15 28.85 -16.80
N LEU A 378 -13.95 29.44 -15.62
CA LEU A 378 -13.84 28.69 -14.37
C LEU A 378 -15.13 27.95 -14.03
N ALA A 379 -16.29 28.59 -14.19
CA ALA A 379 -17.60 27.96 -13.97
C ALA A 379 -17.81 26.73 -14.85
N ASN A 380 -17.44 26.81 -16.13
CA ASN A 380 -17.57 25.67 -17.05
C ASN A 380 -16.59 24.53 -16.73
N ARG A 381 -15.37 24.87 -16.32
CA ARG A 381 -14.39 23.87 -15.88
C ARG A 381 -14.86 23.14 -14.63
N PHE A 382 -15.43 23.86 -13.67
CA PHE A 382 -16.01 23.27 -12.46
C PHE A 382 -17.14 22.28 -12.79
N LEU A 383 -18.09 22.69 -13.65
CA LEU A 383 -19.19 21.82 -14.08
C LEU A 383 -18.72 20.55 -14.79
N ARG A 384 -17.66 20.62 -15.60
CA ARG A 384 -17.10 19.44 -16.28
C ARG A 384 -16.50 18.44 -15.29
N VAL A 385 -15.68 18.95 -14.37
CA VAL A 385 -15.05 18.11 -13.34
C VAL A 385 -16.11 17.46 -12.44
N HIS A 386 -17.16 18.20 -12.05
CA HIS A 386 -18.24 17.64 -11.23
C HIS A 386 -18.96 16.48 -11.93
N LYS A 387 -19.26 16.62 -13.24
CA LYS A 387 -19.87 15.56 -14.04
C LYS A 387 -18.97 14.33 -14.19
N GLU A 388 -17.66 14.53 -14.35
CA GLU A 388 -16.70 13.43 -14.40
C GLU A 388 -16.65 12.67 -13.08
N VAL A 389 -16.67 13.37 -11.95
CA VAL A 389 -16.70 12.76 -10.61
C VAL A 389 -17.99 11.97 -10.41
N GLU A 390 -19.15 12.52 -10.75
CA GLU A 390 -20.43 11.80 -10.67
C GLU A 390 -20.42 10.51 -11.51
N LYS A 391 -19.93 10.59 -12.75
CA LYS A 391 -19.83 9.42 -13.64
C LYS A 391 -18.88 8.35 -13.08
N LEU A 392 -17.74 8.77 -12.52
CA LEU A 392 -16.76 7.86 -11.94
C LEU A 392 -17.34 7.15 -10.70
N ASN A 393 -18.03 7.90 -9.83
CA ASN A 393 -18.69 7.34 -8.65
C ASN A 393 -19.75 6.30 -9.03
N ALA A 394 -20.62 6.60 -10.00
CA ALA A 394 -21.63 5.65 -10.48
C ALA A 394 -21.01 4.38 -11.08
N THR A 395 -19.85 4.49 -11.74
CA THR A 395 -19.14 3.33 -12.30
C THR A 395 -18.48 2.48 -11.21
N LEU A 396 -17.92 3.11 -10.18
CA LEU A 396 -17.30 2.43 -9.04
C LEU A 396 -18.33 1.64 -8.24
N GLU A 397 -19.49 2.24 -7.97
CA GLU A 397 -20.58 1.60 -7.22
C GLU A 397 -21.02 0.30 -7.89
N LYS A 398 -21.25 0.32 -9.20
CA LYS A 398 -21.56 -0.89 -9.98
C LYS A 398 -20.48 -1.96 -9.87
N LYS A 399 -19.20 -1.57 -9.90
CA LYS A 399 -18.08 -2.51 -9.82
C LYS A 399 -17.93 -3.15 -8.44
N VAL A 400 -18.25 -2.40 -7.38
CA VAL A 400 -18.28 -2.91 -6.01
C VAL A 400 -19.42 -3.92 -5.84
N GLU A 401 -20.60 -3.62 -6.38
CA GLU A 401 -21.75 -4.53 -6.36
C GLU A 401 -21.44 -5.86 -7.08
N GLU A 402 -20.89 -5.80 -8.30
CA GLU A 402 -20.45 -6.99 -9.05
C GLU A 402 -19.46 -7.86 -8.26
N ARG A 403 -18.42 -7.23 -7.68
CA ARG A 403 -17.42 -7.95 -6.88
C ARG A 403 -17.98 -8.57 -5.61
N THR A 404 -18.94 -7.90 -4.98
CA THR A 404 -19.59 -8.40 -3.76
C THR A 404 -20.42 -9.64 -4.08
N ASN A 405 -21.18 -9.62 -5.18
CA ASN A 405 -21.97 -10.76 -5.64
C ASN A 405 -21.10 -11.96 -6.03
N ASP A 406 -20.00 -11.73 -6.76
CA ASP A 406 -19.05 -12.80 -7.11
C ASP A 406 -18.44 -13.46 -5.87
N LEU A 407 -18.01 -12.64 -4.90
CA LEU A 407 -17.43 -13.14 -3.66
C LEU A 407 -18.44 -13.97 -2.86
N GLN A 408 -19.67 -13.49 -2.75
CA GLN A 408 -20.73 -14.21 -2.06
C GLN A 408 -21.02 -15.55 -2.72
N ARG A 409 -21.05 -15.61 -4.06
CA ARG A 409 -21.21 -16.86 -4.81
C ARG A 409 -20.07 -17.84 -4.54
N THR A 410 -18.81 -17.37 -4.55
CA THR A 410 -17.65 -18.21 -4.25
C THR A 410 -17.70 -18.75 -2.82
N LEU A 411 -18.07 -17.93 -1.85
CA LEU A 411 -18.21 -18.35 -0.45
C LEU A 411 -19.28 -19.43 -0.28
N THR A 412 -20.44 -19.27 -0.92
CA THR A 412 -21.50 -20.29 -0.90
C THR A 412 -21.00 -21.61 -1.50
N THR A 413 -20.33 -21.57 -2.65
CA THR A 413 -19.78 -22.79 -3.28
C THR A 413 -18.74 -23.48 -2.40
N VAL A 414 -17.84 -22.72 -1.75
CA VAL A 414 -16.85 -23.29 -0.82
C VAL A 414 -17.53 -23.92 0.40
N GLN A 415 -18.57 -23.29 0.94
CA GLN A 415 -19.34 -23.83 2.06
C GLN A 415 -20.06 -25.13 1.68
N GLU A 416 -20.71 -25.17 0.50
CA GLU A 416 -21.38 -26.38 0.00
C GLU A 416 -20.39 -27.54 -0.19
N LEU A 417 -19.24 -27.28 -0.81
CA LEU A 417 -18.18 -28.29 -0.99
C LEU A 417 -17.64 -28.79 0.34
N LYS A 418 -17.47 -27.90 1.33
CA LYS A 418 -17.03 -28.30 2.68
C LYS A 418 -18.06 -29.21 3.35
N ILE A 419 -19.35 -28.86 3.29
CA ILE A 419 -20.42 -29.69 3.87
C ILE A 419 -20.44 -31.08 3.22
N GLN A 420 -20.26 -31.15 1.90
CA GLN A 420 -20.18 -32.42 1.19
C GLN A 420 -18.96 -33.25 1.65
N GLN A 421 -17.79 -32.63 1.71
CA GLN A 421 -16.56 -33.28 2.17
C GLN A 421 -16.65 -33.77 3.62
N ASP A 422 -17.17 -32.95 4.54
CA ASP A 422 -17.37 -33.33 5.94
C ASP A 422 -18.41 -34.48 6.06
N GLY A 423 -19.38 -34.53 5.14
CA GLY A 423 -20.30 -35.64 5.00
C GLY A 423 -19.62 -36.95 4.57
N ASP A 424 -18.71 -36.89 3.59
CA ASP A 424 -17.91 -38.05 3.16
C ASP A 424 -16.99 -38.54 4.29
N TYR A 425 -16.31 -37.61 5.00
CA TYR A 425 -15.50 -37.95 6.18
C TYR A 425 -16.32 -38.61 7.28
N PHE A 426 -17.53 -38.11 7.53
CA PHE A 426 -18.44 -38.71 8.50
C PHE A 426 -18.76 -40.16 8.14
N LEU A 427 -19.10 -40.44 6.88
CA LEU A 427 -19.40 -41.79 6.42
C LEU A 427 -18.19 -42.73 6.54
N THR A 428 -16.99 -42.28 6.17
CA THR A 428 -15.77 -43.10 6.31
C THR A 428 -15.44 -43.37 7.79
N SER A 429 -15.61 -42.39 8.68
CA SER A 429 -15.39 -42.59 10.12
C SER A 429 -16.30 -43.67 10.71
N LEU A 430 -17.55 -43.76 10.24
CA LEU A 430 -18.50 -44.81 10.65
C LEU A 430 -18.10 -46.21 10.16
N LEU A 431 -17.31 -46.30 9.08
CA LEU A 431 -16.79 -47.58 8.57
C LEU A 431 -15.51 -48.02 9.31
N LEU A 432 -14.69 -47.07 9.78
CA LEU A 432 -13.46 -47.37 10.52
C LEU A 432 -13.71 -47.75 11.98
N GLU A 433 -14.70 -47.13 12.63
CA GLU A 433 -15.01 -47.32 14.05
C GLU A 433 -15.27 -48.81 14.42
N PRO A 434 -16.06 -49.60 13.66
CA PRO A 434 -16.24 -51.02 13.94
C PRO A 434 -15.00 -51.89 13.70
N LEU A 435 -14.07 -51.45 12.83
CA LEU A 435 -12.85 -52.20 12.52
C LEU A 435 -11.81 -52.04 13.63
N SER A 436 -11.86 -50.92 14.36
CA SER A 436 -10.94 -50.59 15.46
C SER A 436 -11.43 -51.11 16.82
N ALA A 437 -12.39 -52.03 16.84
CA ALA A 437 -12.99 -52.54 18.07
C ALA A 437 -12.03 -53.47 18.83
N ASN A 438 -11.80 -53.18 20.11
CA ASN A 438 -11.03 -54.05 21.01
C ASN A 438 -11.89 -55.24 21.44
N HIS A 439 -11.66 -56.41 20.85
CA HIS A 439 -12.25 -57.67 21.30
C HIS A 439 -11.27 -58.38 22.24
N GLN A 440 -11.23 -57.95 23.50
CA GLN A 440 -10.33 -58.50 24.51
C GLN A 440 -11.11 -59.30 25.55
N ASP A 441 -10.73 -60.56 25.75
CA ASP A 441 -11.17 -61.42 26.86
C ASP A 441 -10.00 -62.33 27.26
N SER A 442 -8.95 -61.75 27.87
CA SER A 442 -7.80 -62.50 28.39
C SER A 442 -7.39 -62.03 29.78
N PRO A 443 -7.27 -62.93 30.79
CA PRO A 443 -6.82 -62.58 32.12
C PRO A 443 -5.29 -62.44 32.24
N LEU A 444 -4.52 -62.99 31.28
CA LEU A 444 -3.04 -63.03 31.32
C LEU A 444 -2.38 -61.95 30.47
N VAL A 445 -3.09 -61.41 29.47
CA VAL A 445 -2.60 -60.35 28.58
C VAL A 445 -3.57 -59.18 28.62
N GLN A 446 -3.09 -58.05 29.15
CA GLN A 446 -3.85 -56.80 29.18
C GLN A 446 -3.41 -55.91 28.01
N ILE A 447 -4.35 -55.48 27.15
CA ILE A 447 -4.08 -54.53 26.07
C ILE A 447 -4.93 -53.28 26.26
N GLU A 448 -4.28 -52.13 26.24
CA GLU A 448 -4.92 -50.82 26.18
C GLU A 448 -4.52 -50.14 24.86
N SER A 449 -5.44 -49.38 24.27
CA SER A 449 -5.21 -48.65 23.04
C SER A 449 -5.62 -47.19 23.16
N TYR A 450 -4.84 -46.32 22.53
CA TYR A 450 -5.11 -44.89 22.42
C TYR A 450 -4.97 -44.49 20.96
N THR A 451 -5.97 -43.77 20.44
CA THR A 451 -6.00 -43.28 19.06
C THR A 451 -6.40 -41.82 19.06
N LYS A 452 -5.65 -40.99 18.35
CA LYS A 452 -5.95 -39.59 18.11
C LYS A 452 -5.64 -39.25 16.67
N GLN A 453 -6.66 -38.99 15.86
CA GLN A 453 -6.44 -38.64 14.45
C GLN A 453 -6.33 -37.11 14.33
N LYS A 454 -5.43 -36.64 13.48
CA LYS A 454 -5.16 -35.22 13.27
C LYS A 454 -6.36 -34.46 12.69
N LYS A 455 -7.13 -35.11 11.81
CA LYS A 455 -8.27 -34.47 11.16
C LYS A 455 -9.53 -34.62 12.00
N GLU A 456 -9.84 -33.57 12.74
CA GLU A 456 -11.13 -33.39 13.42
C GLU A 456 -12.12 -32.64 12.52
N PHE A 457 -13.38 -33.04 12.56
CA PHE A 457 -14.48 -32.36 11.88
C PHE A 457 -15.78 -32.49 12.67
N GLU A 458 -16.71 -31.58 12.41
CA GLU A 458 -18.04 -31.60 12.99
C GLU A 458 -19.07 -31.72 11.89
N PHE A 459 -19.86 -32.80 11.93
CA PHE A 459 -20.95 -33.01 10.99
C PHE A 459 -22.22 -33.38 11.75
N ARG A 460 -23.31 -32.62 11.52
CA ARG A 460 -24.60 -32.80 12.20
C ARG A 460 -24.47 -32.82 13.74
N ASN A 461 -23.72 -31.87 14.30
CA ASN A 461 -23.45 -31.73 15.74
C ASN A 461 -22.73 -32.93 16.39
N LYS A 462 -22.07 -33.77 15.58
CA LYS A 462 -21.20 -34.84 16.06
C LYS A 462 -19.77 -34.50 15.69
N LYS A 463 -18.91 -34.37 16.71
CA LYS A 463 -17.47 -34.31 16.52
C LYS A 463 -16.94 -35.70 16.25
N ARG A 464 -16.20 -35.86 15.16
CA ARG A 464 -15.58 -37.12 14.73
C ARG A 464 -14.17 -36.83 14.25
N GLU A 465 -13.38 -37.89 14.19
CA GLU A 465 -12.00 -37.85 13.72
C GLU A 465 -11.83 -38.86 12.58
N ILE A 466 -10.90 -38.59 11.66
CA ILE A 466 -10.58 -39.46 10.53
C ILE A 466 -9.08 -39.40 10.25
N GLY A 467 -8.45 -40.54 10.01
CA GLY A 467 -7.03 -40.58 9.67
C GLY A 467 -6.56 -41.97 9.24
N GLY A 468 -5.26 -42.10 9.05
CA GLY A 468 -4.59 -43.28 8.48
C GLY A 468 -4.20 -44.34 9.49
N ASP A 469 -4.25 -44.03 10.79
CA ASP A 469 -3.85 -44.98 11.81
C ASP A 469 -4.98 -45.90 12.24
N ILE A 470 -4.68 -47.18 12.42
CA ILE A 470 -5.64 -48.18 12.92
C ILE A 470 -4.99 -49.15 13.89
N ILE A 471 -5.72 -49.44 14.97
CA ILE A 471 -5.38 -50.47 15.95
C ILE A 471 -6.43 -51.57 15.87
N ILE A 472 -6.00 -52.82 15.83
CA ILE A 472 -6.90 -53.98 15.85
C ILE A 472 -6.36 -55.01 16.82
N THR A 473 -7.22 -55.50 17.71
CA THR A 473 -6.88 -56.53 18.70
C THR A 473 -7.96 -57.60 18.74
N ASP A 474 -7.57 -58.88 18.75
CA ASP A 474 -8.50 -60.02 18.86
C ASP A 474 -7.78 -61.19 19.56
N VAL A 475 -8.50 -62.29 19.79
CA VAL A 475 -7.94 -63.54 20.33
C VAL A 475 -8.16 -64.67 19.32
N ILE A 476 -7.08 -65.40 19.03
CA ILE A 476 -7.11 -66.54 18.12
C ILE A 476 -6.57 -67.81 18.79
N LEU A 477 -6.99 -68.96 18.25
CA LEU A 477 -6.53 -70.27 18.71
C LEU A 477 -5.66 -70.90 17.62
N LEU A 478 -4.40 -71.15 17.95
CA LEU A 478 -3.44 -71.82 17.06
C LEU A 478 -2.87 -73.05 17.78
N ASN A 479 -2.97 -74.22 17.14
CA ASN A 479 -2.55 -75.51 17.68
C ASN A 479 -3.06 -75.80 19.09
N GLY A 480 -4.30 -75.39 19.39
CA GLY A 480 -4.95 -75.58 20.69
C GLY A 480 -4.51 -74.59 21.78
N LYS A 481 -3.60 -73.66 21.47
CA LYS A 481 -3.16 -72.61 22.39
C LYS A 481 -3.78 -71.26 22.05
N LYS A 482 -4.02 -70.44 23.06
CA LYS A 482 -4.58 -69.09 22.89
C LYS A 482 -3.47 -68.08 22.62
N TYR A 483 -3.73 -67.20 21.66
CA TYR A 483 -2.87 -66.09 21.31
C TYR A 483 -3.68 -64.81 21.26
N THR A 484 -3.17 -63.77 21.92
CA THR A 484 -3.67 -62.41 21.74
C THR A 484 -2.98 -61.81 20.53
N VAL A 485 -3.76 -61.41 19.52
CA VAL A 485 -3.25 -60.81 18.29
C VAL A 485 -3.45 -59.29 18.34
N PHE A 486 -2.46 -58.54 17.89
CA PHE A 486 -2.55 -57.10 17.74
C PHE A 486 -1.95 -56.62 16.43
N VAL A 487 -2.49 -55.51 15.92
CA VAL A 487 -1.97 -54.75 14.79
C VAL A 487 -2.00 -53.28 15.16
N ASN A 488 -0.88 -52.60 14.98
CA ASN A 488 -0.82 -51.14 14.84
C ASN A 488 -0.34 -50.84 13.43
N GLY A 489 -1.14 -50.12 12.64
CA GLY A 489 -0.77 -49.73 11.29
C GLY A 489 -1.02 -48.26 11.04
N ASP A 490 -0.11 -47.64 10.30
CA ASP A 490 -0.20 -46.28 9.79
C ASP A 490 -0.21 -46.32 8.25
N ALA A 491 -1.27 -45.78 7.67
CA ALA A 491 -1.46 -45.70 6.23
C ALA A 491 -1.01 -44.38 5.63
N MET A 492 -0.20 -44.48 4.58
CA MET A 492 0.32 -43.34 3.84
C MET A 492 -0.79 -42.42 3.34
N GLY A 493 -0.68 -41.14 3.70
CA GLY A 493 -1.53 -40.06 3.24
C GLY A 493 -2.37 -39.46 4.37
N LYS A 494 -2.83 -38.23 4.20
CA LYS A 494 -3.54 -37.48 5.25
C LYS A 494 -5.05 -37.53 5.06
N SER A 495 -5.78 -37.60 6.17
CA SER A 495 -7.25 -37.60 6.20
C SER A 495 -7.87 -38.74 5.38
N MET A 496 -8.44 -38.46 4.19
CA MET A 496 -9.24 -39.44 3.45
C MET A 496 -8.40 -40.54 2.80
N GLN A 497 -7.21 -40.20 2.29
CA GLN A 497 -6.34 -41.20 1.65
C GLN A 497 -5.81 -42.19 2.68
N GLY A 498 -5.30 -41.69 3.82
CA GLY A 498 -4.90 -42.52 4.96
C GLY A 498 -6.05 -43.39 5.45
N ALA A 499 -7.23 -42.79 5.66
CA ALA A 499 -8.43 -43.53 6.09
C ALA A 499 -8.84 -44.64 5.12
N GLY A 500 -8.65 -44.44 3.81
CA GLY A 500 -8.83 -45.50 2.81
C GLY A 500 -7.89 -46.68 3.02
N GLY A 501 -6.61 -46.42 3.33
CA GLY A 501 -5.63 -47.45 3.62
C GLY A 501 -5.89 -48.18 4.94
N ALA A 502 -6.22 -47.45 6.00
CA ALA A 502 -6.65 -48.00 7.28
C ALA A 502 -7.84 -48.96 7.11
N LEU A 503 -8.83 -48.57 6.29
CA LEU A 503 -10.00 -49.39 6.00
C LEU A 503 -9.63 -50.69 5.28
N VAL A 504 -8.76 -50.61 4.27
CA VAL A 504 -8.29 -51.81 3.55
C VAL A 504 -7.53 -52.75 4.49
N LEU A 505 -6.59 -52.23 5.27
CA LEU A 505 -5.84 -53.00 6.27
C LEU A 505 -6.81 -53.69 7.25
N GLY A 506 -7.76 -52.94 7.81
CA GLY A 506 -8.67 -53.48 8.81
C GLY A 506 -9.60 -54.56 8.27
N VAL A 507 -10.19 -54.37 7.08
CA VAL A 507 -11.07 -55.36 6.45
C VAL A 507 -10.30 -56.65 6.11
N VAL A 508 -9.10 -56.53 5.55
CA VAL A 508 -8.29 -57.71 5.17
C VAL A 508 -7.83 -58.46 6.41
N PHE A 509 -7.32 -57.74 7.42
CA PHE A 509 -6.80 -58.34 8.65
C PHE A 509 -7.91 -59.04 9.45
N LEU A 510 -9.06 -58.38 9.65
CA LEU A 510 -10.21 -59.00 10.31
C LEU A 510 -10.75 -60.20 9.53
N SER A 511 -10.76 -60.15 8.19
CA SER A 511 -11.10 -61.31 7.36
C SER A 511 -10.15 -62.48 7.62
N PHE A 512 -8.84 -62.21 7.75
CA PHE A 512 -7.83 -63.22 8.09
C PHE A 512 -8.09 -63.85 9.46
N ILE A 513 -8.40 -63.03 10.48
CA ILE A 513 -8.76 -63.49 11.83
C ILE A 513 -10.03 -64.36 11.79
N LYS A 514 -11.10 -63.92 11.13
CA LYS A 514 -12.36 -64.68 11.06
C LYS A 514 -12.20 -66.00 10.32
N ARG A 515 -11.35 -66.07 9.28
CA ARG A 515 -10.99 -67.35 8.63
C ARG A 515 -10.20 -68.26 9.58
N THR A 516 -9.35 -67.69 10.43
CA THR A 516 -8.62 -68.44 11.46
C THR A 516 -9.56 -69.01 12.52
N GLN A 517 -10.57 -68.25 12.95
CA GLN A 517 -11.56 -68.69 13.94
C GLN A 517 -12.52 -69.77 13.37
N SER A 518 -12.80 -69.75 12.07
CA SER A 518 -13.78 -70.64 11.42
C SER A 518 -13.20 -71.90 10.76
N LYS A 519 -12.00 -71.82 10.16
CA LYS A 519 -11.42 -72.92 9.37
C LYS A 519 -10.34 -73.68 10.13
N LYS A 520 -10.48 -75.01 10.19
CA LYS A 520 -9.52 -75.91 10.84
C LYS A 520 -8.09 -75.77 10.28
N GLU A 521 -7.95 -75.61 8.97
CA GLU A 521 -6.64 -75.44 8.30
C GLU A 521 -5.81 -74.28 8.87
N TYR A 522 -6.46 -73.19 9.27
CA TYR A 522 -5.77 -72.02 9.83
C TYR A 522 -5.44 -72.21 11.32
N LYS A 523 -6.28 -72.93 12.06
CA LYS A 523 -6.04 -73.27 13.48
C LYS A 523 -4.87 -74.23 13.67
N GLU A 524 -4.55 -75.06 12.68
CA GLU A 524 -3.43 -76.01 12.74
C GLU A 524 -2.08 -75.40 12.33
N LYS A 525 -2.02 -74.07 12.10
CA LYS A 525 -0.78 -73.38 11.73
C LYS A 525 0.01 -73.00 12.98
N SER A 526 1.34 -73.02 12.85
CA SER A 526 2.24 -72.42 13.82
C SER A 526 2.14 -70.88 13.80
N PRO A 527 2.42 -70.19 14.92
CA PRO A 527 2.37 -68.72 14.97
C PRO A 527 3.30 -68.08 13.94
N GLU A 528 4.50 -68.63 13.72
CA GLU A 528 5.44 -68.08 12.73
C GLU A 528 4.91 -68.17 11.29
N ARG A 529 4.17 -69.24 10.98
CA ARG A 529 3.58 -69.44 9.66
C ARG A 529 2.32 -68.60 9.47
N TRP A 530 1.48 -68.52 10.49
CA TRP A 530 0.28 -67.70 10.48
C TRP A 530 0.63 -66.24 10.20
N LEU A 531 1.61 -65.70 10.93
CA LEU A 531 2.03 -64.30 10.82
C LEU A 531 2.65 -63.99 9.46
N LYS A 532 3.47 -64.91 8.94
CA LYS A 532 4.07 -64.79 7.61
C LYS A 532 3.04 -64.81 6.48
N GLU A 533 2.05 -65.70 6.56
CA GLU A 533 0.98 -65.77 5.55
C GLU A 533 0.05 -64.54 5.63
N CYS A 534 -0.23 -64.04 6.83
CA CYS A 534 -0.97 -62.80 7.03
C CYS A 534 -0.25 -61.60 6.38
N PHE A 535 1.04 -61.45 6.65
CA PHE A 535 1.86 -60.40 6.04
C PHE A 535 1.87 -60.47 4.52
N LEU A 536 2.06 -61.68 3.94
CA LEU A 536 2.10 -61.86 2.48
C LEU A 536 0.76 -61.53 1.82
N GLU A 537 -0.37 -61.82 2.48
CA GLU A 537 -1.70 -61.47 1.96
C GLU A 537 -1.90 -59.95 1.96
N LEU A 538 -1.50 -59.27 3.03
CA LEU A 538 -1.50 -57.81 3.09
C LEU A 538 -0.59 -57.21 2.01
N GLN A 539 0.64 -57.71 1.88
CA GLN A 539 1.58 -57.29 0.85
C GLN A 539 1.00 -57.42 -0.56
N SER A 540 0.42 -58.57 -0.88
CA SER A 540 -0.14 -58.81 -2.21
C SER A 540 -1.28 -57.86 -2.56
N ILE A 541 -2.12 -57.51 -1.57
CA ILE A 541 -3.22 -56.56 -1.75
C ILE A 541 -2.68 -55.14 -1.91
N PHE A 542 -1.73 -54.72 -1.09
CA PHE A 542 -1.19 -53.35 -1.16
C PHE A 542 -0.26 -53.12 -2.35
N GLU A 543 0.44 -54.15 -2.84
CA GLU A 543 1.20 -54.08 -4.11
C GLU A 543 0.30 -53.75 -5.31
N SER A 544 -0.99 -54.13 -5.24
CA SER A 544 -1.97 -53.79 -6.28
C SER A 544 -2.30 -52.30 -6.36
N PHE A 545 -1.99 -51.50 -5.32
CA PHE A 545 -2.11 -50.04 -5.34
C PHE A 545 -0.94 -49.35 -6.07
N ASP A 546 0.03 -50.12 -6.59
CA ASP A 546 1.13 -49.63 -7.44
C ASP A 546 1.93 -48.48 -6.81
N GLY A 547 2.17 -48.55 -5.50
CA GLY A 547 2.88 -47.51 -4.74
C GLY A 547 2.07 -46.25 -4.42
N SER A 548 0.80 -46.16 -4.84
CA SER A 548 -0.10 -45.05 -4.50
C SER A 548 -0.53 -45.05 -3.04
N MET A 549 -0.38 -46.20 -2.37
CA MET A 549 -0.70 -46.40 -0.97
C MET A 549 0.26 -47.44 -0.39
N LEU A 550 0.89 -47.10 0.72
CA LEU A 550 1.80 -47.95 1.48
C LEU A 550 1.37 -47.90 2.95
N ILE A 551 1.68 -48.95 3.70
CA ILE A 551 1.36 -49.03 5.13
C ILE A 551 2.60 -49.40 5.92
N SER A 552 2.90 -48.60 6.95
CA SER A 552 3.79 -49.03 8.03
C SER A 552 2.97 -49.86 9.02
N VAL A 553 3.48 -50.98 9.51
CA VAL A 553 2.71 -51.82 10.45
C VAL A 553 3.59 -52.64 11.38
N VAL A 554 3.12 -52.81 12.61
CA VAL A 554 3.54 -53.89 13.50
C VAL A 554 2.39 -54.87 13.67
N ILE A 555 2.66 -56.14 13.38
CA ILE A 555 1.71 -57.25 13.57
C ILE A 555 2.31 -58.21 14.60
N GLY A 556 1.59 -58.49 15.68
CA GLY A 556 2.09 -59.31 16.77
C GLY A 556 1.10 -60.36 17.28
N LEU A 557 1.64 -61.44 17.84
CA LEU A 557 0.96 -62.53 18.51
C LEU A 557 1.63 -62.80 19.85
N VAL A 558 0.90 -62.72 20.95
CA VAL A 558 1.39 -63.11 22.29
C VAL A 558 0.73 -64.40 22.70
N GLU A 559 1.53 -65.44 22.96
CA GLU A 559 1.05 -66.68 23.56
C GLU A 559 0.73 -66.43 25.05
N GLU A 560 -0.55 -66.56 25.43
CA GLU A 560 -1.04 -66.11 26.75
C GLU A 560 -0.35 -66.80 27.93
N GLU A 561 -0.10 -68.10 27.82
CA GLU A 561 0.46 -68.91 28.91
C GLU A 561 1.97 -68.72 29.10
N THR A 562 2.72 -68.42 28.04
CA THR A 562 4.20 -68.43 28.07
C THR A 562 4.83 -67.04 27.97
N GLY A 563 4.04 -66.02 27.64
CA GLY A 563 4.51 -64.65 27.40
C GLY A 563 5.39 -64.53 26.16
N LEU A 564 5.30 -65.48 25.22
CA LEU A 564 6.14 -65.45 24.03
C LEU A 564 5.50 -64.57 22.94
N LEU A 565 6.16 -63.47 22.61
CA LEU A 565 5.76 -62.56 21.53
C LEU A 565 6.36 -63.02 20.21
N TYR A 566 5.52 -63.18 19.19
CA TYR A 566 5.91 -63.34 17.78
C TYR A 566 5.45 -62.10 17.03
N TYR A 567 6.35 -61.38 16.37
CA TYR A 567 5.97 -60.15 15.69
C TYR A 567 6.76 -59.89 14.41
N ILE A 568 6.20 -59.01 13.59
CA ILE A 568 6.82 -58.41 12.40
C ILE A 568 6.68 -56.89 12.56
N ASN A 569 7.76 -56.16 12.31
CA ASN A 569 7.75 -54.72 12.14
C ASN A 569 8.14 -54.40 10.69
N ALA A 570 7.26 -53.71 9.96
CA ALA A 570 7.44 -53.29 8.58
C ALA A 570 7.51 -51.77 8.49
N GLU A 571 8.73 -51.24 8.67
CA GLU A 571 9.07 -49.80 8.62
C GLU A 571 8.12 -48.92 9.45
N HIS A 572 7.72 -49.44 10.61
CA HIS A 572 6.95 -48.75 11.65
C HIS A 572 7.90 -48.43 12.82
N PRO A 573 7.59 -47.43 13.68
CA PRO A 573 8.45 -47.09 14.79
C PRO A 573 8.77 -48.28 15.69
N TRP A 574 9.98 -48.29 16.26
CA TRP A 574 10.46 -49.41 17.07
C TRP A 574 9.58 -49.67 18.29
N THR A 575 9.35 -50.93 18.57
CA THR A 575 8.57 -51.35 19.74
C THR A 575 9.40 -51.15 21.02
N VAL A 576 8.75 -50.64 22.06
CA VAL A 576 9.40 -50.22 23.30
C VAL A 576 9.02 -51.16 24.43
N LEU A 577 10.01 -51.74 25.08
CA LEU A 577 9.84 -52.50 26.31
C LEU A 577 10.06 -51.58 27.51
N TYR A 578 9.13 -51.61 28.46
CA TYR A 578 9.27 -51.00 29.77
C TYR A 578 9.34 -52.10 30.84
N ARG A 579 10.48 -52.18 31.52
CA ARG A 579 10.77 -53.19 32.56
C ARG A 579 11.53 -52.52 33.70
N ASP A 580 11.13 -52.81 34.94
CA ASP A 580 11.81 -52.34 36.16
C ASP A 580 12.08 -50.83 36.21
N GLY A 581 11.19 -50.02 35.61
CA GLY A 581 11.33 -48.56 35.56
C GLY A 581 12.16 -48.01 34.39
N VAL A 582 12.62 -48.86 33.47
CA VAL A 582 13.48 -48.47 32.35
C VAL A 582 12.82 -48.81 31.01
N ALA A 583 12.87 -47.88 30.05
CA ALA A 583 12.36 -48.09 28.70
C ALA A 583 13.50 -48.34 27.69
N CYS A 584 13.37 -49.35 26.83
CA CYS A 584 14.32 -49.63 25.76
C CYS A 584 13.63 -50.15 24.48
N PHE A 585 14.28 -49.96 23.33
CA PHE A 585 13.82 -50.58 22.09
C PHE A 585 14.19 -52.07 22.07
N ILE A 586 13.30 -52.92 21.55
CA ILE A 586 13.58 -54.36 21.38
C ILE A 586 14.10 -54.71 19.97
N GLU A 587 14.02 -53.76 19.03
CA GLU A 587 14.63 -53.87 17.70
C GLU A 587 16.01 -53.21 17.64
N GLU A 588 16.95 -53.84 16.92
CA GLU A 588 18.27 -53.26 16.60
C GLU A 588 18.35 -52.74 15.15
N GLU A 589 17.53 -53.30 14.25
CA GLU A 589 17.46 -52.93 12.83
C GLU A 589 16.06 -53.17 12.25
N LEU A 590 15.67 -52.43 11.20
CA LEU A 590 14.44 -52.65 10.43
C LEU A 590 14.78 -53.33 9.10
N GLU A 591 14.51 -54.64 9.01
CA GLU A 591 14.82 -55.44 7.83
C GLU A 591 13.73 -55.35 6.74
N LEU A 592 12.51 -54.93 7.11
CA LEU A 592 11.33 -54.91 6.23
C LEU A 592 10.91 -53.48 5.92
N ARG A 593 10.63 -53.23 4.64
CA ARG A 593 9.97 -52.03 4.12
C ARG A 593 8.46 -52.02 4.40
N LYS A 594 7.84 -50.86 4.24
CA LYS A 594 6.37 -50.69 4.28
C LYS A 594 5.67 -51.67 3.35
N ILE A 595 4.51 -52.15 3.80
CA ILE A 595 3.62 -53.03 3.03
C ILE A 595 3.15 -52.31 1.75
N GLY A 596 3.22 -53.02 0.62
CA GLY A 596 2.93 -52.53 -0.73
C GLY A 596 4.16 -52.19 -1.58
N THR A 597 5.36 -52.24 -0.99
CA THR A 597 6.63 -51.99 -1.70
C THR A 597 6.96 -53.15 -2.64
N LYS A 598 7.07 -52.91 -3.94
CA LYS A 598 7.41 -53.95 -4.92
C LYS A 598 8.80 -54.54 -4.68
N GLY A 599 8.95 -55.85 -4.91
CA GLY A 599 10.25 -56.52 -4.88
C GLY A 599 10.65 -57.08 -3.51
N MET A 600 9.73 -57.14 -2.54
CA MET A 600 9.94 -57.77 -1.23
C MET A 600 9.81 -59.30 -1.23
N GLU A 601 9.92 -59.97 -2.39
CA GLU A 601 9.66 -61.39 -2.53
C GLU A 601 10.66 -62.27 -1.75
N GLY A 602 10.34 -62.56 -0.48
CA GLY A 602 10.76 -63.79 0.19
C GLY A 602 11.82 -63.70 1.29
N GLU A 603 12.09 -62.51 1.86
CA GLU A 603 13.00 -62.29 3.01
C GLU A 603 12.26 -61.88 4.31
N ILE A 604 11.04 -62.39 4.54
CA ILE A 604 10.31 -62.10 5.77
C ILE A 604 10.87 -62.91 6.95
N ARG A 605 11.34 -62.19 7.96
CA ARG A 605 11.82 -62.70 9.25
C ARG A 605 10.78 -62.43 10.35
N ILE A 606 10.38 -63.48 11.06
CA ILE A 606 9.53 -63.38 12.26
C ILE A 606 10.43 -63.20 13.48
N ARG A 607 10.26 -62.09 14.20
CA ARG A 607 10.98 -61.85 15.45
C ARG A 607 10.24 -62.50 16.61
N ILE A 608 11.02 -62.98 17.59
CA ILE A 608 10.50 -63.64 18.77
C ILE A 608 11.12 -63.00 19.99
N PHE A 609 10.29 -62.51 20.88
CA PHE A 609 10.71 -61.86 22.10
C PHE A 609 10.05 -62.53 23.32
N PRO A 610 10.84 -62.99 24.31
CA PRO A 610 10.30 -63.52 25.55
C PRO A 610 9.93 -62.40 26.53
N LEU A 611 8.65 -62.28 26.89
CA LEU A 611 8.20 -61.39 27.97
C LEU A 611 8.43 -62.03 29.35
N GLN A 612 8.70 -61.18 30.33
CA GLN A 612 8.73 -61.46 31.77
C GLN A 612 7.45 -60.94 32.42
N ALA A 613 7.13 -61.48 33.61
CA ALA A 613 5.96 -61.03 34.36
C ALA A 613 6.04 -59.52 34.58
N GLU A 614 4.92 -58.83 34.36
CA GLU A 614 4.78 -57.36 34.48
C GLU A 614 5.51 -56.55 33.40
N ASP A 615 6.10 -57.19 32.39
CA ASP A 615 6.61 -56.46 31.21
C ASP A 615 5.48 -55.71 30.51
N VAL A 616 5.76 -54.46 30.15
CA VAL A 616 4.88 -53.63 29.35
C VAL A 616 5.54 -53.33 28.00
N LEU A 617 4.86 -53.65 26.92
CA LEU A 617 5.28 -53.35 25.56
C LEU A 617 4.44 -52.21 24.99
N PHE A 618 5.10 -51.21 24.42
CA PHE A 618 4.46 -50.12 23.68
C PHE A 618 4.72 -50.23 22.18
N VAL A 619 3.66 -50.10 21.40
CA VAL A 619 3.69 -50.06 19.93
C VAL A 619 2.91 -48.83 19.48
N GLY A 620 3.47 -48.01 18.60
CA GLY A 620 2.77 -46.81 18.15
C GLY A 620 3.26 -46.28 16.83
N SER A 621 2.40 -45.47 16.20
CA SER A 621 2.67 -44.79 14.92
C SER A 621 3.72 -43.70 15.02
N ASP A 622 4.17 -43.22 13.87
CA ASP A 622 5.17 -42.17 13.73
C ASP A 622 4.76 -40.85 14.41
N GLY A 623 3.45 -40.59 14.56
CA GLY A 623 2.95 -39.44 15.32
C GLY A 623 3.39 -39.37 16.78
N ARG A 624 3.92 -40.46 17.37
CA ARG A 624 4.53 -40.44 18.71
C ARG A 624 5.89 -39.74 18.74
N ASP A 625 6.59 -39.71 17.61
CA ASP A 625 7.93 -39.16 17.42
C ASP A 625 7.85 -37.82 16.65
N ASP A 626 6.89 -37.67 15.72
CA ASP A 626 6.62 -36.52 14.86
C ASP A 626 5.89 -35.36 15.59
N LEU A 627 6.54 -34.79 16.60
CA LEU A 627 6.01 -33.73 17.45
C LEU A 627 6.58 -32.35 17.07
N ILE A 628 5.71 -31.34 16.93
CA ILE A 628 6.10 -29.95 16.67
C ILE A 628 6.42 -29.26 17.99
N LEU A 629 7.67 -28.84 18.15
CA LEU A 629 8.18 -28.22 19.37
C LEU A 629 7.89 -26.71 19.39
N SER A 630 7.48 -26.18 20.54
CA SER A 630 7.03 -24.78 20.69
C SER A 630 8.18 -23.74 20.64
N GLU A 631 9.44 -24.16 20.62
CA GLU A 631 10.63 -23.28 20.70
C GLU A 631 11.15 -22.76 19.34
N GLY A 632 10.34 -22.80 18.27
CA GLY A 632 10.69 -22.26 16.94
C GLY A 632 10.16 -20.85 16.66
N PHE A 633 10.88 -20.04 15.86
CA PHE A 633 10.30 -18.84 15.24
C PHE A 633 9.07 -19.25 14.41
N PRO A 634 7.98 -18.46 14.36
CA PRO A 634 6.71 -18.85 13.72
C PRO A 634 6.81 -19.23 12.23
N GLU A 635 7.91 -18.90 11.55
CA GLU A 635 8.17 -19.27 10.15
C GLU A 635 8.89 -20.63 9.99
N ASN A 636 9.44 -21.22 11.06
CA ASN A 636 10.09 -22.54 11.03
C ASN A 636 9.52 -23.46 12.12
N ARG A 637 8.67 -24.41 11.71
CA ARG A 637 8.21 -25.51 12.57
C ARG A 637 9.38 -26.45 12.86
N LEU A 638 9.86 -26.46 14.09
CA LEU A 638 10.87 -27.43 14.54
C LEU A 638 10.16 -28.76 14.85
N ILE A 639 10.49 -29.83 14.14
CA ILE A 639 9.96 -31.19 14.38
C ILE A 639 11.00 -31.94 15.22
N ASN A 640 10.53 -32.74 16.18
CA ASN A 640 11.40 -33.62 16.96
C ASN A 640 12.07 -34.66 16.05
N GLU A 641 13.40 -34.74 16.10
CA GLU A 641 14.20 -35.74 15.37
C GLU A 641 14.79 -36.81 16.33
N ASP A 642 14.57 -36.68 17.64
CA ASP A 642 15.10 -37.60 18.66
C ASP A 642 14.03 -38.62 19.08
N GLU A 643 14.09 -39.81 18.50
CA GLU A 643 13.22 -40.95 18.82
C GLU A 643 13.38 -41.43 20.28
N THR A 644 14.49 -41.10 20.96
CA THR A 644 14.67 -41.44 22.38
C THR A 644 13.80 -40.60 23.31
N GLN A 645 13.19 -39.51 22.81
CA GLN A 645 12.24 -38.73 23.60
C GLN A 645 11.02 -39.58 23.99
N PHE A 646 10.53 -40.44 23.10
CA PHE A 646 9.41 -41.33 23.43
C PHE A 646 9.76 -42.26 24.61
N LEU A 647 10.97 -42.83 24.65
CA LEU A 647 11.44 -43.65 25.77
C LEU A 647 11.38 -42.88 27.10
N ARG A 648 11.86 -41.63 27.11
CA ARG A 648 11.83 -40.78 28.31
C ARG A 648 10.40 -40.52 28.78
N ARG A 649 9.46 -40.31 27.85
CA ARG A 649 8.05 -40.10 28.19
C ARG A 649 7.39 -41.36 28.75
N VAL A 650 7.79 -42.55 28.28
CA VAL A 650 7.35 -43.84 28.83
C VAL A 650 7.85 -44.04 30.27
N GLU A 651 9.12 -43.72 30.54
CA GLU A 651 9.68 -43.79 31.90
C GLU A 651 9.01 -42.79 32.84
N GLU A 652 8.84 -41.56 32.35
CA GLU A 652 8.17 -40.48 33.07
C GLU A 652 6.71 -40.82 33.43
N SER A 653 5.99 -41.54 32.56
CA SER A 653 4.61 -41.97 32.80
C SER A 653 4.49 -43.25 33.64
N ASN A 654 5.63 -43.81 34.08
CA ASN A 654 5.70 -45.11 34.75
C ASN A 654 4.98 -46.23 33.98
N GLY A 655 5.00 -46.18 32.65
CA GLY A 655 4.30 -47.15 31.80
C GLY A 655 2.77 -47.05 31.80
N ASN A 656 2.18 -45.93 32.26
CA ASN A 656 0.74 -45.66 32.12
C ASN A 656 0.43 -45.04 30.73
N LEU A 657 -0.59 -45.54 30.04
CA LEU A 657 -0.92 -45.12 28.67
C LEU A 657 -1.57 -43.73 28.61
N GLU A 658 -2.49 -43.40 29.52
CA GLU A 658 -3.17 -42.11 29.54
C GLU A 658 -2.19 -40.98 29.87
N ASP A 659 -1.36 -41.16 30.91
CA ASP A 659 -0.32 -40.19 31.28
C ASP A 659 0.75 -40.07 30.18
N LEU A 660 1.11 -41.17 29.50
CA LEU A 660 2.01 -41.12 28.34
C LEU A 660 1.45 -40.21 27.23
N ALA A 661 0.17 -40.38 26.88
CA ALA A 661 -0.48 -39.57 25.86
C ALA A 661 -0.57 -38.08 26.25
N GLU A 662 -0.77 -37.77 27.52
CA GLU A 662 -0.75 -36.39 28.03
C GLU A 662 0.66 -35.78 27.99
N ARG A 663 1.68 -36.53 28.41
CA ARG A 663 3.08 -36.07 28.39
C ARG A 663 3.61 -35.82 26.98
N LEU A 664 3.20 -36.62 25.99
CA LEU A 664 3.54 -36.37 24.59
C LEU A 664 2.93 -35.05 24.11
N LYS A 665 1.66 -34.76 24.44
CA LYS A 665 1.01 -33.49 24.10
C LYS A 665 1.63 -32.29 24.81
N LEU A 666 2.11 -32.47 26.04
CA LEU A 666 2.82 -31.41 26.77
C LEU A 666 4.20 -31.12 26.17
N PHE A 667 4.84 -32.13 25.57
CA PHE A 667 6.14 -31.99 24.94
C PHE A 667 6.06 -31.30 23.57
N GLY A 668 5.02 -31.55 22.78
CA GLY A 668 4.80 -30.88 21.50
C GLY A 668 3.43 -31.13 20.87
N ASP A 669 3.10 -30.34 19.85
CA ASP A 669 1.86 -30.50 19.09
C ASP A 669 1.97 -31.64 18.08
N LEU A 670 0.92 -32.46 17.96
CA LEU A 670 0.88 -33.60 17.04
C LEU A 670 0.96 -33.12 15.57
N SER A 671 1.98 -33.60 14.84
CA SER A 671 2.15 -33.27 13.42
C SER A 671 1.46 -34.29 12.49
N ASP A 672 1.16 -35.49 12.97
CA ASP A 672 0.40 -36.53 12.26
C ASP A 672 -0.59 -37.27 13.19
N ASP A 673 -1.22 -38.33 12.68
CA ASP A 673 -2.09 -39.23 13.45
C ASP A 673 -1.26 -39.97 14.53
N LEU A 674 -1.85 -40.17 15.71
CA LEU A 674 -1.19 -40.83 16.84
C LEU A 674 -1.97 -42.06 17.27
N THR A 675 -1.31 -43.21 17.25
CA THR A 675 -1.80 -44.44 17.85
C THR A 675 -0.78 -45.05 18.79
N LEU A 676 -1.26 -45.57 19.92
CA LEU A 676 -0.45 -46.23 20.92
C LEU A 676 -1.19 -47.49 21.41
N ILE A 677 -0.47 -48.61 21.48
CA ILE A 677 -0.88 -49.86 22.11
C ILE A 677 0.03 -50.05 23.31
N ARG A 678 -0.56 -50.32 24.48
CA ARG A 678 0.12 -50.80 25.68
C ARG A 678 -0.28 -52.26 25.89
N LEU A 679 0.68 -53.17 25.87
CA LEU A 679 0.48 -54.60 26.12
C LEU A 679 1.24 -55.01 27.37
N GLU A 680 0.53 -55.53 28.37
CA GLU A 680 1.10 -56.00 29.63
C GLU A 680 0.85 -57.51 29.79
N TRP A 681 1.89 -58.27 30.12
CA TRP A 681 1.77 -59.70 30.40
C TRP A 681 1.85 -59.99 31.90
N LYS A 682 0.79 -60.61 32.44
CA LYS A 682 0.60 -60.91 33.87
C LYS A 682 0.79 -62.39 34.21
N GLY A 683 1.31 -63.17 33.26
CA GLY A 683 1.59 -64.57 33.49
C GLY A 683 2.87 -64.78 34.30
N GLU A 684 2.98 -65.95 34.92
CA GLU A 684 4.22 -66.42 35.53
C GLU A 684 4.89 -67.41 34.60
N ARG A 685 6.17 -67.18 34.33
CA ARG A 685 6.96 -68.15 33.56
C ARG A 685 7.41 -69.28 34.47
N PRO A 686 7.44 -70.54 33.98
CA PRO A 686 8.09 -71.61 34.71
C PRO A 686 9.54 -71.25 35.02
N SER A 687 9.92 -71.25 36.30
CA SER A 687 11.29 -70.99 36.72
C SER A 687 12.22 -72.09 36.22
N LEU A 688 13.40 -71.67 35.75
CA LEU A 688 14.42 -72.52 35.18
C LEU A 688 15.45 -72.89 36.24
N ASP A 689 15.40 -74.13 36.74
CA ASP A 689 16.48 -74.71 37.55
C ASP A 689 17.68 -75.11 36.66
N ASP A 690 18.83 -75.38 37.31
CA ASP A 690 20.13 -75.82 36.76
C ASP A 690 20.08 -77.02 35.77
N ALA A 691 18.91 -77.64 35.57
CA ALA A 691 18.67 -78.77 34.66
C ALA A 691 18.81 -78.45 33.15
N GLN A 692 19.00 -77.19 32.74
CA GLN A 692 19.11 -76.82 31.32
C GLN A 692 20.35 -77.38 30.64
N GLU A 693 21.52 -77.28 31.29
CA GLU A 693 22.78 -77.77 30.73
C GLU A 693 22.78 -79.30 30.67
N GLU A 694 22.28 -79.96 31.72
CA GLU A 694 22.13 -81.41 31.77
C GLU A 694 21.17 -81.93 30.67
N LEU A 695 20.04 -81.25 30.44
CA LEU A 695 19.10 -81.62 29.39
C LEU A 695 19.71 -81.39 27.99
N ARG A 696 20.43 -80.27 27.76
CA ARG A 696 21.12 -80.01 26.49
C ARG A 696 22.21 -81.04 26.21
N GLU A 697 23.02 -81.38 27.22
CA GLU A 697 24.03 -82.43 27.17
C GLU A 697 23.38 -83.80 26.87
N SER A 698 22.28 -84.13 27.56
CA SER A 698 21.51 -85.36 27.34
C SER A 698 20.97 -85.45 25.91
N ALA A 699 20.32 -84.39 25.42
CA ALA A 699 19.81 -84.34 24.05
C ALA A 699 20.93 -84.50 23.01
N ARG A 700 22.08 -83.84 23.24
CA ARG A 700 23.27 -83.96 22.38
C ARG A 700 23.82 -85.39 22.40
N THR A 701 23.85 -86.03 23.57
CA THR A 701 24.32 -87.40 23.75
C THR A 701 23.40 -88.40 23.05
N SER A 702 22.08 -88.27 23.20
CA SER A 702 21.09 -89.09 22.49
C SER A 702 21.19 -88.91 20.96
N LEU A 703 21.37 -87.68 20.47
CA LEU A 703 21.60 -87.42 19.05
C LEU A 703 22.89 -88.07 18.51
N GLN A 704 23.98 -88.05 19.28
CA GLN A 704 25.24 -88.71 18.92
C GLN A 704 25.11 -90.24 18.94
N ALA A 705 24.40 -90.79 19.93
CA ALA A 705 24.10 -92.21 20.07
C ALA A 705 23.10 -92.73 19.02
N LYS A 706 22.53 -91.83 18.19
CA LYS A 706 21.47 -92.12 17.20
C LYS A 706 20.16 -92.64 17.82
N ASP A 707 19.97 -92.42 19.12
CA ASP A 707 18.71 -92.65 19.79
C ASP A 707 17.80 -91.42 19.60
N TYR A 708 17.08 -91.45 18.47
CA TYR A 708 16.25 -90.31 18.07
C TYR A 708 14.94 -90.19 18.85
N GLU A 709 14.44 -91.27 19.47
CA GLU A 709 13.21 -91.23 20.27
C GLU A 709 13.46 -90.46 21.57
N SER A 710 14.50 -90.85 22.32
CA SER A 710 14.92 -90.14 23.53
C SER A 710 15.37 -88.70 23.23
N ALA A 711 16.02 -88.48 22.08
CA ALA A 711 16.40 -87.14 21.64
C ALA A 711 15.18 -86.24 21.39
N VAL A 712 14.12 -86.74 20.74
CA VAL A 712 12.88 -85.97 20.53
C VAL A 712 12.22 -85.64 21.87
N GLU A 713 12.07 -86.61 22.77
CA GLU A 713 11.45 -86.37 24.07
C GLU A 713 12.20 -85.29 24.86
N THR A 714 13.54 -85.36 24.89
CA THR A 714 14.38 -84.39 25.59
C THR A 714 14.32 -83.02 24.91
N LEU A 715 14.43 -82.95 23.59
CA LEU A 715 14.38 -81.70 22.83
C LEU A 715 13.01 -81.00 22.90
N GLU A 716 11.90 -81.75 22.93
CA GLU A 716 10.57 -81.17 23.13
C GLU A 716 10.42 -80.56 24.52
N LYS A 717 10.94 -81.24 25.56
CA LYS A 717 10.99 -80.69 26.93
C LYS A 717 11.88 -79.46 27.01
N ILE A 718 13.04 -79.42 26.35
CA ILE A 718 13.90 -78.22 26.37
C ILE A 718 13.22 -77.07 25.61
N PHE A 719 12.57 -77.36 24.48
CA PHE A 719 11.93 -76.34 23.66
C PHE A 719 10.80 -75.59 24.38
N THR A 720 10.13 -76.22 25.37
CA THR A 720 9.14 -75.50 26.20
C THR A 720 9.76 -74.40 27.07
N TYR A 721 11.05 -74.53 27.43
CA TYR A 721 11.74 -73.53 28.24
C TYR A 721 12.62 -72.56 27.43
N LEU A 722 13.17 -73.01 26.30
CA LEU A 722 14.02 -72.23 25.41
C LEU A 722 13.38 -72.09 24.02
N PRO A 723 12.20 -71.45 23.91
CA PRO A 723 11.43 -71.41 22.68
C PRO A 723 12.05 -70.52 21.60
N THR A 724 13.04 -69.70 21.93
CA THR A 724 13.77 -68.79 21.02
C THR A 724 14.98 -69.45 20.35
N ASP A 725 15.45 -70.60 20.86
CA ASP A 725 16.67 -71.25 20.37
C ASP A 725 16.42 -71.98 19.03
N ASN A 726 17.02 -71.43 17.98
CA ASN A 726 16.91 -71.93 16.61
C ASN A 726 17.63 -73.27 16.38
N GLU A 727 18.71 -73.55 17.12
CA GLU A 727 19.48 -74.79 16.96
C GLU A 727 18.68 -75.98 17.53
N ILE A 728 17.92 -75.76 18.62
CA ILE A 728 17.00 -76.78 19.16
C ILE A 728 15.93 -77.14 18.13
N LEU A 729 15.34 -76.16 17.43
CA LEU A 729 14.38 -76.43 16.36
C LEU A 729 14.99 -77.23 15.21
N LEU A 730 16.22 -76.91 14.82
CA LEU A 730 16.94 -77.64 13.77
C LEU A 730 17.19 -79.10 14.20
N GLN A 731 17.67 -79.30 15.42
CA GLN A 731 17.94 -80.63 16.00
C GLN A 731 16.66 -81.45 16.12
N LEU A 732 15.57 -80.85 16.60
CA LEU A 732 14.27 -81.50 16.72
C LEU A 732 13.70 -81.89 15.35
N SER A 733 13.79 -80.98 14.36
CA SER A 733 13.43 -81.27 12.96
C SER A 733 14.28 -82.41 12.38
N TYR A 734 15.58 -82.44 12.70
CA TYR A 734 16.49 -83.49 12.26
C TYR A 734 16.14 -84.86 12.87
N ALA A 735 15.89 -84.92 14.17
CA ALA A 735 15.50 -86.14 14.87
C ALA A 735 14.18 -86.70 14.33
N TYR A 736 13.17 -85.86 14.14
CA TYR A 736 11.90 -86.26 13.52
C TYR A 736 12.06 -86.78 12.08
N ARG A 737 12.97 -86.19 11.30
CA ARG A 737 13.29 -86.70 9.95
C ARG A 737 13.87 -88.11 10.02
N LYS A 738 14.73 -88.39 10.99
CA LYS A 738 15.35 -89.72 11.18
C LYS A 738 14.37 -90.78 11.64
N LEU A 739 13.36 -90.39 12.43
CA LEU A 739 12.21 -91.21 12.78
C LEU A 739 11.17 -91.36 11.66
N LYS A 740 11.45 -90.84 10.44
CA LYS A 740 10.54 -90.86 9.28
C LYS A 740 9.23 -90.08 9.46
N HIS A 741 9.11 -89.25 10.48
CA HIS A 741 8.00 -88.31 10.66
C HIS A 741 8.20 -87.05 9.81
N PHE A 742 8.22 -87.21 8.48
CA PHE A 742 8.60 -86.15 7.54
C PHE A 742 7.71 -84.90 7.62
N LYS A 743 6.41 -85.05 7.88
CA LYS A 743 5.48 -83.91 7.98
C LYS A 743 5.85 -82.99 9.16
N LYS A 744 6.13 -83.56 10.34
CA LYS A 744 6.58 -82.81 11.53
C LYS A 744 7.96 -82.19 11.32
N ALA A 745 8.88 -82.94 10.70
CA ALA A 745 10.21 -82.42 10.38
C ALA A 745 10.15 -81.19 9.46
N ILE A 746 9.34 -81.25 8.40
CA ILE A 746 9.14 -80.11 7.49
C ILE A 746 8.52 -78.93 8.23
N ASP A 747 7.50 -79.16 9.05
CA ASP A 747 6.85 -78.08 9.81
C ASP A 747 7.84 -77.32 10.71
N LEU A 748 8.63 -78.05 11.53
CA LEU A 748 9.65 -77.45 12.39
C LEU A 748 10.75 -76.73 11.60
N GLY A 749 11.18 -77.29 10.46
CA GLY A 749 12.16 -76.64 9.60
C GLY A 749 11.60 -75.36 8.96
N GLU A 750 10.34 -75.35 8.54
CA GLU A 750 9.67 -74.17 8.00
C GLU A 750 9.46 -73.09 9.08
N ARG A 751 9.17 -73.48 10.33
CA ARG A 751 9.14 -72.55 11.48
C ARG A 751 10.49 -71.87 11.67
N LEU A 752 11.57 -72.65 11.66
CA LEU A 752 12.93 -72.11 11.72
C LEU A 752 13.23 -71.19 10.53
N ARG A 753 12.79 -71.55 9.31
CA ARG A 753 12.97 -70.70 8.12
C ARG A 753 12.18 -69.39 8.19
N SER A 754 11.07 -69.36 8.92
CA SER A 754 10.35 -68.10 9.19
C SER A 754 11.09 -67.22 10.19
N ARG A 755 11.83 -67.80 11.16
CA ARG A 755 12.62 -67.05 12.16
C ARG A 755 13.98 -66.58 11.65
N ASP A 756 14.61 -67.41 10.83
CA ASP A 756 15.89 -67.14 10.19
C ASP A 756 15.87 -67.68 8.74
N PRO A 757 15.46 -66.85 7.78
CA PRO A 757 15.39 -67.23 6.37
C PRO A 757 16.76 -67.55 5.75
N LYS A 758 17.85 -67.02 6.31
CA LYS A 758 19.22 -67.15 5.80
C LYS A 758 19.99 -68.29 6.49
N HIS A 759 19.35 -69.04 7.39
CA HIS A 759 19.95 -70.17 8.10
C HIS A 759 20.39 -71.32 7.16
N PHE A 760 21.67 -71.35 6.80
CA PHE A 760 22.24 -72.28 5.82
C PHE A 760 21.94 -73.76 6.13
N LYS A 761 22.25 -74.22 7.36
CA LYS A 761 22.05 -75.64 7.75
C LYS A 761 20.58 -76.08 7.65
N ASN A 762 19.64 -75.20 7.99
CA ASN A 762 18.21 -75.49 7.94
C ASN A 762 17.71 -75.60 6.50
N LEU A 763 18.15 -74.71 5.61
CA LEU A 763 17.82 -74.78 4.19
C LEU A 763 18.30 -76.10 3.55
N VAL A 764 19.55 -76.50 3.83
CA VAL A 764 20.09 -77.81 3.42
C VAL A 764 19.22 -78.96 3.95
N HIS A 765 18.84 -78.90 5.22
CA HIS A 765 17.99 -79.92 5.86
C HIS A 765 16.58 -79.98 5.24
N LEU A 766 15.93 -78.83 5.02
CA LEU A 766 14.62 -78.72 4.40
C LEU A 766 14.61 -79.21 2.94
N ILE A 767 15.63 -78.89 2.15
CA ILE A 767 15.79 -79.44 0.80
C ILE A 767 15.82 -80.97 0.88
N GLY A 768 16.55 -81.53 1.84
CA GLY A 768 16.56 -82.97 2.10
C GLY A 768 15.18 -83.53 2.47
N CYS A 769 14.44 -82.86 3.36
CA CYS A 769 13.09 -83.26 3.76
C CYS A 769 12.10 -83.23 2.59
N TYR A 770 12.07 -82.15 1.80
CA TYR A 770 11.15 -82.02 0.66
C TYR A 770 11.43 -83.04 -0.45
N ARG A 771 12.71 -83.38 -0.68
CA ARG A 771 13.09 -84.48 -1.57
C ARG A 771 12.53 -85.82 -1.12
N LEU A 772 12.57 -86.12 0.17
CA LEU A 772 12.02 -87.37 0.73
C LEU A 772 10.50 -87.47 0.56
N VAL A 773 9.79 -86.33 0.56
CA VAL A 773 8.33 -86.25 0.33
C VAL A 773 7.99 -86.05 -1.17
N ARG A 774 8.99 -86.12 -2.06
CA ARG A 774 8.86 -85.95 -3.53
C ARG A 774 8.27 -84.59 -3.96
N ASN A 775 8.46 -83.55 -3.16
CA ASN A 775 8.11 -82.18 -3.55
C ASN A 775 9.33 -81.49 -4.19
N GLU A 776 9.60 -81.83 -5.45
CA GLU A 776 10.79 -81.34 -6.17
C GLU A 776 10.75 -79.84 -6.42
N GLU A 777 9.56 -79.27 -6.64
CA GLU A 777 9.40 -77.85 -6.92
C GLU A 777 9.88 -76.99 -5.75
N LYS A 778 9.41 -77.30 -4.53
CA LYS A 778 9.87 -76.60 -3.31
C LYS A 778 11.35 -76.85 -3.05
N ALA A 779 11.85 -78.06 -3.27
CA ALA A 779 13.27 -78.37 -3.10
C ALA A 779 14.15 -77.51 -4.04
N LYS A 780 13.75 -77.33 -5.31
CA LYS A 780 14.44 -76.47 -6.27
C LYS A 780 14.37 -74.98 -5.90
N ARG A 781 13.21 -74.49 -5.44
CA ARG A 781 13.06 -73.11 -4.94
C ARG A 781 13.92 -72.82 -3.71
N LEU A 782 14.05 -73.79 -2.79
CA LEU A 782 14.94 -73.64 -1.64
C LEU A 782 16.42 -73.74 -2.03
N LEU A 783 16.75 -74.58 -3.01
CA LEU A 783 18.10 -74.67 -3.56
C LEU A 783 18.53 -73.36 -4.22
N SER A 784 17.66 -72.70 -4.99
CA SER A 784 18.00 -71.39 -5.57
C SER A 784 18.30 -70.35 -4.49
N LYS A 785 17.49 -70.30 -3.42
CA LYS A 785 17.76 -69.44 -2.25
C LYS A 785 19.07 -69.77 -1.54
N LEU A 786 19.37 -71.05 -1.37
CA LEU A 786 20.62 -71.49 -0.76
C LEU A 786 21.84 -71.02 -1.57
N GLY A 787 21.74 -71.03 -2.91
CA GLY A 787 22.81 -70.55 -3.80
C GLY A 787 23.00 -69.04 -3.79
N VAL A 788 21.97 -68.25 -3.45
CA VAL A 788 22.11 -66.80 -3.23
C VAL A 788 22.94 -66.51 -1.97
N ILE A 789 22.82 -67.37 -0.95
CA ILE A 789 23.55 -67.21 0.32
C ILE A 789 25.02 -67.61 0.15
N ASP A 790 25.27 -68.82 -0.36
CA ASP A 790 26.63 -69.31 -0.62
C ASP A 790 26.62 -70.33 -1.76
N SER A 791 27.09 -69.90 -2.93
CA SER A 791 27.11 -70.68 -4.16
C SER A 791 28.33 -71.59 -4.30
N GLU A 792 29.38 -71.38 -3.49
CA GLU A 792 30.62 -72.17 -3.52
C GLU A 792 30.64 -73.27 -2.46
N HIS A 793 29.72 -73.23 -1.48
CA HIS A 793 29.67 -74.21 -0.40
C HIS A 793 29.57 -75.67 -0.91
N PRO A 794 30.41 -76.62 -0.43
CA PRO A 794 30.42 -78.00 -0.90
C PRO A 794 29.06 -78.73 -0.83
N GLN A 795 28.27 -78.43 0.21
CA GLN A 795 26.92 -79.00 0.35
C GLN A 795 25.91 -78.46 -0.67
N TYR A 796 26.03 -77.19 -1.07
CA TYR A 796 25.19 -76.61 -2.12
C TYR A 796 25.48 -77.27 -3.46
N LEU A 797 26.76 -77.37 -3.86
CA LEU A 797 27.20 -78.02 -5.09
C LEU A 797 26.74 -79.48 -5.16
N LYS A 798 26.84 -80.22 -4.04
CA LYS A 798 26.35 -81.59 -3.93
C LYS A 798 24.83 -81.70 -4.06
N LEU A 799 24.06 -80.78 -3.46
CA LEU A 799 22.60 -80.79 -3.61
C LEU A 799 22.15 -80.39 -5.01
N LYS A 800 22.87 -79.46 -5.64
CA LYS A 800 22.64 -79.00 -7.01
C LYS A 800 22.82 -80.13 -8.01
N SER A 801 23.95 -80.86 -7.97
CA SER A 801 24.19 -81.99 -8.87
C SER A 801 23.13 -83.09 -8.73
N VAL A 802 22.70 -83.36 -7.50
CA VAL A 802 21.68 -84.37 -7.19
C VAL A 802 20.27 -83.96 -7.63
N LEU A 803 19.91 -82.68 -7.58
CA LEU A 803 18.60 -82.17 -8.01
C LEU A 803 18.52 -81.87 -9.52
N GLU A 804 19.66 -81.63 -10.16
CA GLU A 804 19.79 -81.42 -11.62
C GLU A 804 20.06 -82.72 -12.40
N GLY A 805 20.16 -83.87 -11.71
CA GLY A 805 20.27 -85.19 -12.34
C GLY A 805 21.66 -85.54 -12.90
N LYS A 806 22.72 -84.81 -12.53
CA LYS A 806 24.10 -85.17 -12.91
C LYS A 806 24.72 -86.07 -11.84
N SER A 807 24.77 -87.37 -12.14
CA SER A 807 25.62 -88.34 -11.43
C SER A 807 27.07 -87.85 -11.40
N LEU A 808 27.62 -87.60 -10.21
CA LEU A 808 29.06 -87.44 -10.00
C LEU A 808 29.71 -88.81 -10.24
N LEU A 809 30.50 -88.93 -11.31
CA LEU A 809 31.53 -89.96 -11.47
C LEU A 809 32.71 -89.63 -10.57
#